data_AF-A0A3C0CVP8-F1
#
_entry.id   AF-A0A3C0CVP8-F1
#
_cell.length_a   1.000
_cell.length_b   1.000
_cell.length_c   1.000
_cell.angle_alpha   90.00
_cell.angle_beta   90.00
_cell.angle_gamma   90.00
#
_symmetry.space_group_name_H-M   'P 1'
#
loop_
_entity.id
_entity.type
_entity.pdbx_description
1 polymer ?
#
loop_
_entity_poly.entity_id
_entity_poly.type
_entity_poly.pdbx_seq_one_letter_code
_entity_poly.pdbx_strand_id
1 'polypeptide(L)'
;MKRTYILLGLLLICSSIMPGPSEGSDMINILPTPKSLKQETGKVSLASGEAVIVLGKRASDMSRYGADEIISRVSAMTGGSIRIINEGESGEPGLKQANLILIGTAEENGLLARYLQQTPASGRRLDKMPASGYIITPVDRSGRTVYLLAGKDAQGALYACISFSQLIRTDNGNPHALRAAVEDWPDLYNRGITVTPPDSRRPIKDALPYLDWCLRHKIDMVSVNLWGFTNGNKTVPAEKDVSWLRAFNDGAAARGIQTMGLMLYTSIGYVPHDKDNPAFKDCNIAGGAYWSWGRDDLIAAKAEKSADFIAKAGFPWFVFHFRDGSPTEYWSDRDRITRNRFGDDRAAATANQLNIIYKAVKLRSPKTRLVFAVEPYYGQLNLPENAAYRQFFAKLTKLIPEDVWLVNADWSRDCQDSWKEVVKQPVCHWRNVVHCPLVIGRDFSSEIRFAIKSGYYPKSRDIIFINQHISYENSEDPNVLQAAEYMWNVNAPGTEILYAKKGAQTERYVEDLYNLPRMDVDSHKFHDWLWNKSTVAPPEISQSLLSRICEELYGAEAAPMMAQILRMGIARRSLLRIGRYNAPPYTEIFHNPDIIKEQYQRAEKAWEMLAAFKEQGKDFKTGGGFMQLETFISNMKTAALGGKVNYHLLVAEKLAKEGKVAQARASMKSAGDAMAAAEKELPAWRCATWLAALDKAYKSLDLRLSLMQSRQNDGTGRIKVAIYNPNDSGGLVVGQNAIYTTLLKSRDMEPVFISSLKEASFYDCLIIPSCKRFAGQDNGTFLLVEKEVWEAEAAVRDLVIRDGRGVLLYHDSVGYNRFPMKRSIFPEFCTGANRIESSSIKVSARHPLAQGLEIDRSYEIMYYDHIAMQRGQAGTTVCVNDYGDAVLIAGELGRGRVVLNGAVPYLKTGEPQEAAGIDRDLLISSIYWLVGKQPNTVNN
;
A
#
# COMPACT_ATOMS: atom_id res chain seq x y z
N MET A 1 -11.44 64.25 32.26
CA MET A 1 -10.12 64.72 31.76
C MET A 1 -9.20 63.51 31.65
N LYS A 2 -8.57 63.31 30.48
CA LYS A 2 -7.58 62.25 30.10
C LYS A 2 -8.18 60.85 29.85
N ARG A 3 -7.81 60.08 28.81
CA ARG A 3 -7.12 60.30 27.52
C ARG A 3 -7.39 59.01 26.72
N THR A 4 -7.97 59.14 25.53
CA THR A 4 -8.26 58.05 24.58
C THR A 4 -6.99 57.70 23.80
N TYR A 5 -6.66 56.41 23.67
CA TYR A 5 -5.72 55.94 22.64
C TYR A 5 -6.39 54.89 21.76
N ILE A 6 -6.47 55.25 20.48
CA ILE A 6 -6.86 54.47 19.32
C ILE A 6 -5.66 53.58 18.94
N LEU A 7 -5.91 52.29 18.70
CA LEU A 7 -4.97 51.41 18.01
C LEU A 7 -5.76 50.59 16.99
N LEU A 8 -6.00 51.21 15.83
CA LEU A 8 -6.33 50.51 14.59
C LEU A 8 -5.02 49.88 14.08
N GLY A 9 -4.87 48.57 14.27
CA GLY A 9 -3.87 47.78 13.57
C GLY A 9 -4.30 47.56 12.12
N LEU A 10 -3.77 48.37 11.22
CA LEU A 10 -3.79 48.14 9.78
C LEU A 10 -3.08 46.83 9.46
N LEU A 11 -3.86 45.78 9.17
CA LEU A 11 -3.43 44.59 8.45
C LEU A 11 -3.09 45.01 7.01
N LEU A 12 -1.83 45.43 6.80
CA LEU A 12 -1.20 45.50 5.49
C LEU A 12 -1.03 44.06 4.98
N ILE A 13 -2.09 43.53 4.37
CA ILE A 13 -1.97 42.44 3.41
C ILE A 13 -1.20 43.02 2.24
N CYS A 14 0.10 42.71 2.14
CA CYS A 14 0.85 42.88 0.91
C CYS A 14 0.24 41.93 -0.13
N SER A 15 -0.86 42.35 -0.75
CA SER A 15 -1.32 41.85 -2.03
C SER A 15 -0.19 42.17 -3.00
N SER A 16 0.69 41.20 -3.20
CA SER A 16 1.53 41.18 -4.39
C SER A 16 0.54 41.13 -5.54
N ILE A 17 0.30 42.27 -6.18
CA ILE A 17 -0.46 42.36 -7.42
C ILE A 17 0.37 41.53 -8.40
N MET A 18 0.06 40.24 -8.49
CA MET A 18 0.55 39.43 -9.59
C MET A 18 -0.06 40.05 -10.85
N PRO A 19 0.75 40.34 -11.88
CA PRO A 19 0.21 40.82 -13.15
C PRO A 19 -0.90 39.85 -13.58
N GLY A 20 -2.00 40.40 -14.10
CA GLY A 20 -3.11 39.61 -14.64
C GLY A 20 -2.62 38.56 -15.64
N PRO A 21 -3.41 37.51 -15.92
CA PRO A 21 -3.00 36.39 -16.75
C PRO A 21 -2.46 36.94 -18.08
N SER A 22 -1.15 36.81 -18.28
CA SER A 22 -0.54 37.12 -19.56
C SER A 22 -1.19 36.23 -20.60
N GLU A 23 -1.55 36.80 -21.75
CA GLU A 23 -1.71 36.03 -22.99
C GLU A 23 -0.59 34.98 -23.07
N GLY A 24 -0.98 33.75 -23.44
CA GLY A 24 -0.25 32.52 -23.16
C GLY A 24 1.26 32.65 -23.28
N SER A 25 1.97 32.30 -22.21
CA SER A 25 3.43 32.23 -22.19
C SER A 25 3.95 31.53 -23.45
N ASP A 26 4.76 32.23 -24.25
CA ASP A 26 5.48 31.65 -25.39
C ASP A 26 6.52 30.60 -24.93
N MET A 27 6.63 30.32 -23.64
CA MET A 27 7.50 29.28 -23.10
C MET A 27 6.98 27.90 -23.47
N ILE A 28 7.85 27.09 -24.08
CA ILE A 28 7.54 25.71 -24.41
C ILE A 28 7.61 24.84 -23.16
N ASN A 29 6.49 24.19 -22.82
CA ASN A 29 6.40 23.16 -21.80
C ASN A 29 6.07 21.82 -22.48
N ILE A 30 7.08 20.95 -22.63
CA ILE A 30 6.89 19.56 -23.07
C ILE A 30 7.13 18.63 -21.88
N LEU A 31 6.16 17.76 -21.58
CA LEU A 31 6.24 16.72 -20.56
C LEU A 31 6.10 15.32 -21.21
N PRO A 32 6.97 14.35 -20.91
CA PRO A 32 8.27 14.51 -20.25
C PRO A 32 9.22 15.49 -20.97
N THR A 33 10.13 16.10 -20.22
CA THR A 33 11.10 17.07 -20.74
C THR A 33 12.04 16.42 -21.75
N PRO A 34 12.15 16.95 -22.98
CA PRO A 34 13.06 16.42 -23.98
C PRO A 34 14.53 16.50 -23.57
N LYS A 35 15.36 15.58 -24.07
CA LYS A 35 16.83 15.65 -23.88
C LYS A 35 17.43 16.94 -24.43
N SER A 36 16.89 17.44 -25.54
CA SER A 36 17.26 18.71 -26.14
C SER A 36 16.03 19.40 -26.72
N LEU A 37 15.84 20.66 -26.35
CA LEU A 37 14.81 21.55 -26.87
C LEU A 37 15.47 22.90 -27.18
N LYS A 38 15.41 23.30 -28.44
CA LYS A 38 15.85 24.62 -28.89
C LYS A 38 14.65 25.36 -29.47
N GLN A 39 14.15 26.34 -28.72
CA GLN A 39 13.11 27.24 -29.19
C GLN A 39 13.69 28.22 -30.22
N GLU A 40 13.00 28.38 -31.34
CA GLU A 40 13.28 29.39 -32.35
C GLU A 40 12.24 30.52 -32.27
N THR A 41 12.58 31.70 -32.76
CA THR A 41 11.62 32.80 -32.85
C THR A 41 10.57 32.49 -33.93
N GLY A 42 9.31 32.71 -33.61
CA GLY A 42 8.20 32.65 -34.57
C GLY A 42 7.21 31.51 -34.31
N LYS A 43 6.10 31.58 -35.04
CA LYS A 43 4.95 30.68 -34.97
C LYS A 43 4.64 30.18 -36.39
N VAL A 44 4.21 28.93 -36.52
CA VAL A 44 3.81 28.36 -37.81
C VAL A 44 2.32 28.07 -37.76
N SER A 45 1.56 28.71 -38.65
CA SER A 45 0.13 28.52 -38.72
C SER A 45 -0.22 27.07 -39.07
N LEU A 46 -1.24 26.56 -38.36
CA LEU A 46 -1.86 25.26 -38.55
C LEU A 46 -3.31 25.39 -39.00
N ALA A 47 -3.74 26.59 -39.42
CA ALA A 47 -5.10 26.81 -39.89
C ALA A 47 -5.42 25.95 -41.13
N SER A 48 -6.71 25.67 -41.32
CA SER A 48 -7.18 24.89 -42.46
C SER A 48 -6.77 25.55 -43.78
N GLY A 49 -6.10 24.80 -44.65
CA GLY A 49 -5.55 25.29 -45.92
C GLY A 49 -4.15 25.90 -45.83
N GLU A 50 -3.67 26.24 -44.63
CA GLU A 50 -2.33 26.79 -44.41
C GLU A 50 -1.31 25.73 -43.97
N ALA A 51 -1.76 24.58 -43.48
CA ALA A 51 -0.92 23.43 -43.17
C ALA A 51 -1.57 22.11 -43.60
N VAL A 52 -0.74 21.11 -43.89
CA VAL A 52 -1.15 19.72 -44.13
C VAL A 52 -0.21 18.74 -43.44
N ILE A 53 -0.77 17.63 -42.98
CA ILE A 53 0.00 16.48 -42.49
C ILE A 53 0.28 15.55 -43.67
N VAL A 54 1.54 15.12 -43.80
CA VAL A 54 1.99 14.27 -44.91
C VAL A 54 2.46 12.93 -44.37
N LEU A 55 1.72 11.88 -44.71
CA LEU A 55 2.10 10.50 -44.44
C LEU A 55 2.72 9.86 -45.69
N GLY A 56 3.69 8.99 -45.46
CA GLY A 56 4.22 8.15 -46.53
C GLY A 56 3.26 7.03 -46.93
N LYS A 57 3.43 6.48 -48.13
CA LYS A 57 2.54 5.40 -48.63
C LYS A 57 2.56 4.15 -47.75
N ARG A 58 3.65 3.95 -47.00
CA ARG A 58 3.86 2.81 -46.09
C ARG A 58 3.78 3.23 -44.62
N ALA A 59 3.11 4.33 -44.30
CA ALA A 59 2.97 4.78 -42.92
C ALA A 59 2.36 3.69 -42.03
N SER A 60 3.05 3.39 -40.92
CA SER A 60 2.59 2.49 -39.88
C SER A 60 1.35 3.01 -39.15
N ASP A 61 0.66 2.12 -38.44
CA ASP A 61 -0.48 2.47 -37.59
C ASP A 61 -0.09 3.51 -36.53
N MET A 62 1.12 3.42 -35.98
CA MET A 62 1.64 4.41 -35.01
C MET A 62 1.82 5.80 -35.63
N SER A 63 2.35 5.89 -36.86
CA SER A 63 2.46 7.18 -37.56
C SER A 63 1.09 7.78 -37.88
N ARG A 64 0.11 6.95 -38.24
CA ARG A 64 -1.29 7.38 -38.46
C ARG A 64 -1.92 7.88 -37.16
N TYR A 65 -1.76 7.12 -36.08
CA TYR A 65 -2.24 7.51 -34.76
C TYR A 65 -1.62 8.83 -34.29
N GLY A 66 -0.33 9.03 -34.52
CA GLY A 66 0.35 10.29 -34.22
C GLY A 66 -0.22 11.46 -35.02
N ALA A 67 -0.56 11.27 -36.30
CA ALA A 67 -1.25 12.28 -37.10
C ALA A 67 -2.65 12.61 -36.53
N ASP A 68 -3.40 11.59 -36.14
CA ASP A 68 -4.73 11.75 -35.55
C ASP A 68 -4.67 12.50 -34.21
N GLU A 69 -3.63 12.30 -33.40
CA GLU A 69 -3.44 13.04 -32.15
C GLU A 69 -3.15 14.53 -32.40
N ILE A 70 -2.37 14.87 -33.44
CA ILE A 70 -2.16 16.27 -33.85
C ILE A 70 -3.49 16.92 -34.26
N ILE A 71 -4.30 16.21 -35.04
CA ILE A 71 -5.63 16.67 -35.46
C ILE A 71 -6.54 16.82 -34.25
N SER A 72 -6.57 15.83 -33.36
CA SER A 72 -7.37 15.86 -32.13
C SER A 72 -7.01 17.07 -31.28
N ARG A 73 -5.72 17.37 -31.15
CA ARG A 73 -5.23 18.54 -30.42
C ARG A 73 -5.71 19.85 -31.03
N VAL A 74 -5.59 20.01 -32.34
CA VAL A 74 -6.08 21.21 -33.05
C VAL A 74 -7.59 21.33 -32.93
N SER A 75 -8.32 20.24 -33.15
CA SER A 75 -9.78 20.21 -33.08
C SER A 75 -10.30 20.54 -31.68
N ALA A 76 -9.67 20.02 -30.63
CA ALA A 76 -10.03 20.34 -29.25
C ALA A 76 -9.84 21.83 -28.90
N MET A 77 -8.92 22.51 -29.59
CA MET A 77 -8.62 23.93 -29.34
C MET A 77 -9.45 24.89 -30.19
N THR A 78 -9.81 24.51 -31.42
CA THR A 78 -10.38 25.46 -32.40
C THR A 78 -11.65 24.95 -33.09
N GLY A 79 -12.02 23.68 -32.91
CA GLY A 79 -13.05 22.99 -33.70
C GLY A 79 -12.63 22.68 -35.14
N GLY A 80 -11.45 23.15 -35.58
CA GLY A 80 -10.90 22.92 -36.91
C GLY A 80 -10.22 21.57 -37.07
N SER A 81 -9.71 21.28 -38.27
CA SER A 81 -8.94 20.07 -38.56
C SER A 81 -7.85 20.37 -39.59
N ILE A 82 -6.76 19.61 -39.53
CA ILE A 82 -5.68 19.63 -40.53
C ILE A 82 -5.89 18.45 -41.49
N ARG A 83 -5.79 18.70 -42.80
CA ARG A 83 -5.90 17.64 -43.80
C ARG A 83 -4.67 16.73 -43.76
N ILE A 84 -4.90 15.41 -43.77
CA ILE A 84 -3.88 14.39 -44.04
C ILE A 84 -3.82 14.14 -45.56
N ILE A 85 -2.61 14.11 -46.11
CA ILE A 85 -2.33 13.73 -47.50
C ILE A 85 -1.22 12.69 -47.56
N ASN A 86 -1.10 12.00 -48.70
CA ASN A 86 0.05 11.16 -48.99
C ASN A 86 1.21 11.99 -49.54
N GLU A 87 2.44 11.51 -49.36
CA GLU A 87 3.67 12.16 -49.85
C GLU A 87 3.65 12.55 -51.34
N GLY A 88 2.94 11.79 -52.18
CA GLY A 88 2.81 12.06 -53.62
C GLY A 88 1.93 13.27 -53.97
N GLU A 89 1.03 13.67 -53.06
CA GLU A 89 0.08 14.79 -53.26
C GLU A 89 0.71 16.14 -52.85
N SER A 90 1.87 16.13 -52.18
CA SER A 90 2.52 17.34 -51.63
C SER A 90 2.94 18.40 -52.67
N GLY A 91 2.94 18.03 -53.95
CA GLY A 91 3.26 18.90 -55.09
C GLY A 91 2.05 19.54 -55.78
N GLU A 92 0.83 19.23 -55.34
CA GLU A 92 -0.40 19.78 -55.92
C GLU A 92 -0.40 21.31 -55.89
N PRO A 93 -0.87 22.02 -56.94
CA PRO A 93 -0.83 23.48 -57.02
C PRO A 93 -1.43 24.19 -55.79
N GLY A 94 -2.53 23.67 -55.24
CA GLY A 94 -3.20 24.21 -54.05
C GLY A 94 -2.44 24.02 -52.73
N LEU A 95 -1.39 23.19 -52.71
CA LEU A 95 -0.60 22.88 -51.51
C LEU A 95 0.82 23.47 -51.56
N LYS A 96 1.20 24.18 -52.63
CA LYS A 96 2.56 24.73 -52.80
C LYS A 96 2.95 25.73 -51.71
N GLN A 97 1.99 26.48 -51.18
CA GLN A 97 2.20 27.47 -50.11
C GLN A 97 1.86 26.93 -48.71
N ALA A 98 1.22 25.75 -48.62
CA ALA A 98 0.86 25.17 -47.32
C ALA A 98 2.11 24.64 -46.60
N ASN A 99 2.19 24.89 -45.30
CA ASN A 99 3.17 24.30 -44.40
C ASN A 99 3.00 22.77 -44.38
N LEU A 100 4.11 22.04 -44.28
CA LEU A 100 4.08 20.58 -44.29
C LEU A 100 4.50 20.03 -42.93
N ILE A 101 3.77 19.04 -42.45
CA ILE A 101 4.13 18.25 -41.26
C ILE A 101 4.41 16.82 -41.75
N LEU A 102 5.69 16.49 -41.94
CA LEU A 102 6.11 15.20 -42.46
C LEU A 102 6.31 14.23 -41.28
N ILE A 103 5.56 13.13 -41.26
CA ILE A 103 5.59 12.15 -40.15
C ILE A 103 6.11 10.81 -40.66
N GLY A 104 6.92 10.14 -39.84
CA GLY A 104 7.29 8.74 -39.98
C GLY A 104 8.78 8.48 -39.77
N THR A 105 9.23 7.30 -40.17
CA THR A 105 10.65 7.01 -40.38
C THR A 105 11.08 7.36 -41.81
N ALA A 106 12.39 7.37 -42.07
CA ALA A 106 12.92 7.52 -43.43
C ALA A 106 12.48 6.39 -44.39
N GLU A 107 12.10 5.22 -43.85
CA GLU A 107 11.59 4.10 -44.65
C GLU A 107 10.10 4.24 -44.94
N GLU A 108 9.32 4.79 -44.00
CA GLU A 108 7.88 4.94 -44.13
C GLU A 108 7.49 6.09 -45.06
N ASN A 109 8.25 7.20 -45.03
CA ASN A 109 7.97 8.44 -45.74
C ASN A 109 9.18 8.89 -46.57
N GLY A 110 9.10 8.67 -47.89
CA GLY A 110 10.17 8.97 -48.84
C GLY A 110 10.41 10.47 -49.02
N LEU A 111 9.37 11.31 -48.89
CA LEU A 111 9.55 12.77 -48.86
C LEU A 111 10.34 13.19 -47.62
N LEU A 112 9.98 12.68 -46.44
CA LEU A 112 10.72 12.91 -45.19
C LEU A 112 12.19 12.49 -45.35
N ALA A 113 12.45 11.30 -45.92
CA ALA A 113 13.80 10.82 -46.16
C ALA A 113 14.65 11.78 -47.01
N ARG A 114 14.06 12.37 -48.07
CA ARG A 114 14.75 13.38 -48.89
C ARG A 114 15.09 14.64 -48.10
N TYR A 115 14.17 15.12 -47.25
CA TYR A 115 14.45 16.27 -46.39
C TYR A 115 15.53 15.98 -45.36
N LEU A 116 15.57 14.77 -44.78
CA LEU A 116 16.64 14.34 -43.88
C LEU A 116 18.01 14.29 -44.58
N GLN A 117 18.07 13.82 -45.83
CA GLN A 117 19.30 13.86 -46.64
C GLN A 117 19.76 15.29 -46.94
N GLN A 118 18.82 16.22 -47.15
CA GLN A 118 19.09 17.64 -47.37
C GLN A 118 19.40 18.41 -46.08
N THR A 119 19.19 17.79 -44.92
CA THR A 119 19.54 18.31 -43.59
C THR A 119 20.46 17.32 -42.86
N PRO A 120 21.70 17.08 -43.36
CA PRO A 120 22.55 15.97 -42.91
C PRO A 120 22.87 15.98 -41.41
N ALA A 121 22.82 17.14 -40.75
CA ALA A 121 22.97 17.23 -39.30
C ALA A 121 21.80 16.54 -38.57
N SER A 122 20.56 16.74 -39.01
CA SER A 122 19.38 16.12 -38.43
C SER A 122 19.31 14.62 -38.75
N GLY A 123 19.59 14.22 -40.01
CA GLY A 123 19.69 12.81 -40.38
C GLY A 123 20.74 12.04 -39.57
N ARG A 124 21.99 12.55 -39.49
CA ARG A 124 23.06 11.90 -38.71
C ARG A 124 22.78 11.83 -37.21
N ARG A 125 22.01 12.77 -36.67
CA ARG A 125 21.59 12.74 -35.25
C ARG A 125 20.57 11.63 -35.03
N LEU A 126 19.52 11.58 -35.85
CA LEU A 126 18.50 10.53 -35.80
C LEU A 126 19.11 9.13 -35.93
N ASP A 127 20.07 8.94 -36.85
CA ASP A 127 20.73 7.65 -37.07
C ASP A 127 21.43 7.11 -35.81
N LYS A 128 21.96 8.00 -34.96
CA LYS A 128 22.68 7.67 -33.72
C LYS A 128 21.77 7.50 -32.51
N MET A 129 20.48 7.81 -32.62
CA MET A 129 19.54 7.71 -31.50
C MET A 129 19.23 6.25 -31.15
N PRO A 130 18.93 5.96 -29.86
CA PRO A 130 18.41 4.65 -29.45
C PRO A 130 16.98 4.43 -29.97
N ALA A 131 16.45 3.22 -29.72
CA ALA A 131 15.06 2.88 -30.02
C ALA A 131 14.09 3.87 -29.37
N SER A 132 12.96 4.12 -30.03
CA SER A 132 11.97 5.15 -29.69
C SER A 132 12.52 6.59 -29.70
N GLY A 133 13.74 6.82 -30.17
CA GLY A 133 14.30 8.15 -30.35
C GLY A 133 13.69 8.88 -31.54
N TYR A 134 13.65 10.21 -31.48
CA TYR A 134 13.06 11.03 -32.53
C TYR A 134 13.61 12.44 -32.57
N ILE A 135 13.33 13.12 -33.69
CA ILE A 135 13.56 14.54 -33.86
C ILE A 135 12.29 15.28 -34.30
N ILE A 136 12.21 16.55 -33.91
CA ILE A 136 11.33 17.55 -34.52
C ILE A 136 12.25 18.63 -35.06
N THR A 137 12.15 18.96 -36.35
CA THR A 137 12.97 20.03 -36.93
C THR A 137 12.16 20.85 -37.93
N PRO A 138 11.96 22.16 -37.71
CA PRO A 138 11.45 23.05 -38.74
C PRO A 138 12.52 23.31 -39.81
N VAL A 139 12.13 23.29 -41.07
CA VAL A 139 12.99 23.62 -42.22
C VAL A 139 12.22 24.56 -43.14
N ASP A 140 12.77 25.74 -43.40
CA ASP A 140 12.17 26.68 -44.35
C ASP A 140 12.62 26.37 -45.77
N ARG A 141 11.66 26.16 -46.67
CA ARG A 141 11.89 25.91 -48.10
C ARG A 141 10.79 26.51 -48.94
N SER A 142 11.18 27.23 -49.99
CA SER A 142 10.25 27.76 -51.00
C SER A 142 9.12 28.61 -50.39
N GLY A 143 9.41 29.39 -49.35
CA GLY A 143 8.45 30.30 -48.71
C GLY A 143 7.52 29.66 -47.67
N ARG A 144 7.66 28.36 -47.39
CA ARG A 144 6.89 27.64 -46.36
C ARG A 144 7.78 26.93 -45.34
N THR A 145 7.21 26.59 -44.20
CA THR A 145 7.88 25.75 -43.19
C THR A 145 7.51 24.28 -43.38
N VAL A 146 8.52 23.41 -43.30
CA VAL A 146 8.39 21.96 -43.31
C VAL A 146 8.88 21.42 -41.97
N TYR A 147 7.97 20.89 -41.15
CA TYR A 147 8.32 20.17 -39.94
C TYR A 147 8.65 18.72 -40.25
N LEU A 148 9.84 18.29 -39.82
CA LEU A 148 10.29 16.91 -39.88
C LEU A 148 10.02 16.25 -38.52
N LEU A 149 8.98 15.43 -38.43
CA LEU A 149 8.64 14.61 -37.25
C LEU A 149 9.17 13.21 -37.51
N ALA A 150 10.47 13.03 -37.33
CA ALA A 150 11.17 11.83 -37.77
C ALA A 150 11.53 10.92 -36.59
N GLY A 151 11.06 9.68 -36.63
CA GLY A 151 11.39 8.64 -35.66
C GLY A 151 12.57 7.77 -36.08
N LYS A 152 13.33 7.27 -35.10
CA LYS A 152 14.29 6.18 -35.29
C LYS A 152 13.57 4.88 -35.69
N ASP A 153 12.38 4.71 -35.14
CA ASP A 153 11.42 3.66 -35.43
C ASP A 153 9.99 4.24 -35.37
N ALA A 154 8.98 3.41 -35.60
CA ALA A 154 7.57 3.81 -35.59
C ALA A 154 7.12 4.38 -34.21
N GLN A 155 7.68 3.87 -33.12
CA GLN A 155 7.38 4.35 -31.77
C GLN A 155 7.96 5.76 -31.55
N GLY A 156 9.19 6.00 -32.02
CA GLY A 156 9.80 7.33 -32.02
C GLY A 156 9.01 8.32 -32.88
N ALA A 157 8.53 7.90 -34.05
CA ALA A 157 7.71 8.76 -34.91
C ALA A 157 6.40 9.17 -34.22
N LEU A 158 5.75 8.23 -33.53
CA LEU A 158 4.59 8.53 -32.69
C LEU A 158 4.94 9.53 -31.58
N TYR A 159 6.05 9.37 -30.86
CA TYR A 159 6.46 10.32 -29.83
C TYR A 159 6.84 11.70 -30.37
N ALA A 160 7.36 11.79 -31.60
CA ALA A 160 7.53 13.07 -32.28
C ALA A 160 6.20 13.80 -32.45
N CYS A 161 5.14 13.10 -32.83
CA CYS A 161 3.80 13.68 -32.91
C CYS A 161 3.27 14.11 -31.55
N ILE A 162 3.48 13.32 -30.49
CA ILE A 162 3.09 13.68 -29.12
C ILE A 162 3.81 14.94 -28.65
N SER A 163 5.12 15.05 -28.85
CA SER A 163 5.85 16.26 -28.47
C SER A 163 5.46 17.46 -29.33
N PHE A 164 5.21 17.26 -30.63
CA PHE A 164 4.73 18.31 -31.51
C PHE A 164 3.34 18.81 -31.10
N SER A 165 2.42 17.95 -30.66
CA SER A 165 1.09 18.36 -30.19
C SER A 165 1.17 19.27 -28.95
N GLN A 166 2.22 19.13 -28.14
CA GLN A 166 2.52 20.00 -27.01
C GLN A 166 3.14 21.35 -27.41
N LEU A 167 3.58 21.52 -28.67
CA LEU A 167 3.99 22.81 -29.25
C LEU A 167 2.81 23.62 -29.79
N ILE A 168 1.63 23.01 -29.91
CA ILE A 168 0.44 23.65 -30.49
C ILE A 168 -0.19 24.61 -29.47
N ARG A 169 -0.51 25.81 -29.94
CA ARG A 169 -1.15 26.91 -29.22
C ARG A 169 -2.24 27.53 -30.10
N THR A 170 -2.98 28.47 -29.54
CA THR A 170 -3.99 29.25 -30.26
C THR A 170 -3.83 30.73 -30.01
N ASP A 171 -3.86 31.52 -31.09
CA ASP A 171 -3.98 32.98 -31.01
C ASP A 171 -5.33 33.36 -31.63
N ASN A 172 -6.23 33.97 -30.84
CA ASN A 172 -7.58 34.37 -31.29
C ASN A 172 -8.36 33.25 -32.01
N GLY A 173 -8.26 32.02 -31.50
CA GLY A 173 -8.91 30.83 -32.07
C GLY A 173 -8.19 30.21 -33.28
N ASN A 174 -7.09 30.79 -33.77
CA ASN A 174 -6.29 30.22 -34.85
C ASN A 174 -5.17 29.34 -34.31
N PRO A 175 -5.07 28.07 -34.74
CA PRO A 175 -4.07 27.15 -34.23
C PRO A 175 -2.71 27.43 -34.87
N HIS A 176 -1.65 27.39 -34.08
CA HIS A 176 -0.28 27.48 -34.57
C HIS A 176 0.65 26.58 -33.74
N ALA A 177 1.78 26.16 -34.33
CA ALA A 177 2.86 25.51 -33.61
C ALA A 177 3.97 26.51 -33.30
N LEU A 178 4.46 26.51 -32.05
CA LEU A 178 5.69 27.21 -31.68
C LEU A 178 6.88 26.59 -32.43
N ARG A 179 7.75 27.43 -33.02
CA ARG A 179 8.93 26.92 -33.72
C ARG A 179 9.95 26.40 -32.74
N ALA A 180 10.25 25.11 -32.81
CA ALA A 180 11.28 24.48 -32.00
C ALA A 180 11.91 23.28 -32.68
N ALA A 181 13.20 23.10 -32.44
CA ALA A 181 13.92 21.86 -32.72
C ALA A 181 13.97 21.00 -31.46
N VAL A 182 13.61 19.73 -31.58
CA VAL A 182 13.61 18.75 -30.48
C VAL A 182 14.45 17.55 -30.90
N GLU A 183 15.26 17.04 -29.98
CA GLU A 183 15.95 15.76 -30.09
C GLU A 183 15.74 15.00 -28.80
N ASP A 184 15.20 13.78 -28.88
CA ASP A 184 14.68 13.14 -27.68
C ASP A 184 14.58 11.61 -27.78
N TRP A 185 14.64 10.95 -26.64
CA TRP A 185 14.50 9.49 -26.48
C TRP A 185 14.33 9.12 -25.00
N PRO A 186 13.69 7.98 -24.68
CA PRO A 186 13.58 7.52 -23.30
C PRO A 186 14.88 6.87 -22.80
N ASP A 187 15.20 7.04 -21.51
CA ASP A 187 16.25 6.27 -20.84
C ASP A 187 15.81 4.84 -20.49
N LEU A 188 14.51 4.65 -20.18
CA LEU A 188 13.88 3.37 -19.92
C LEU A 188 12.93 2.99 -21.05
N TYR A 189 13.16 1.85 -21.69
CA TYR A 189 12.31 1.35 -22.79
C TYR A 189 10.97 0.77 -22.35
N ASN A 190 10.79 0.44 -21.07
CA ASN A 190 9.51 0.03 -20.53
C ASN A 190 9.19 0.94 -19.34
N ARG A 191 8.18 1.78 -19.49
CA ARG A 191 7.79 2.83 -18.55
C ARG A 191 6.43 2.45 -17.99
N GLY A 192 6.49 1.59 -16.99
CA GLY A 192 5.34 0.88 -16.43
C GLY A 192 4.62 1.64 -15.33
N ILE A 193 3.31 1.81 -15.47
CA ILE A 193 2.42 2.32 -14.41
C ILE A 193 1.19 1.44 -14.23
N THR A 194 0.42 1.65 -13.16
CA THR A 194 -0.86 0.95 -12.98
C THR A 194 -2.03 1.80 -13.45
N VAL A 195 -2.93 1.19 -14.21
CA VAL A 195 -4.19 1.79 -14.60
C VAL A 195 -5.34 1.03 -13.94
N THR A 196 -6.32 1.77 -13.43
CA THR A 196 -7.58 1.20 -12.95
C THR A 196 -8.71 1.69 -13.86
N PRO A 197 -8.77 1.21 -15.11
CA PRO A 197 -9.86 1.58 -16.01
C PRO A 197 -11.20 1.04 -15.47
N PRO A 198 -12.33 1.54 -15.98
CA PRO A 198 -13.61 0.87 -15.79
C PRO A 198 -13.50 -0.62 -16.15
N ASP A 199 -14.20 -1.49 -15.43
CA ASP A 199 -14.19 -2.93 -15.74
C ASP A 199 -15.20 -3.29 -16.82
N SER A 200 -15.35 -4.60 -17.06
CA SER A 200 -16.23 -5.18 -18.09
C SER A 200 -17.72 -4.84 -17.94
N ARG A 201 -18.13 -4.21 -16.83
CA ARG A 201 -19.48 -3.66 -16.66
C ARG A 201 -19.70 -2.40 -17.49
N ARG A 202 -18.63 -1.80 -18.04
CA ARG A 202 -18.71 -0.62 -18.92
C ARG A 202 -18.16 -0.91 -20.33
N PRO A 203 -18.65 -0.20 -21.36
CA PRO A 203 -18.12 -0.30 -22.72
C PRO A 203 -16.62 0.01 -22.80
N ILE A 204 -15.89 -0.69 -23.66
CA ILE A 204 -14.43 -0.52 -23.79
C ILE A 204 -14.02 0.92 -24.15
N LYS A 205 -14.86 1.65 -24.89
CA LYS A 205 -14.61 3.05 -25.26
C LYS A 205 -14.40 3.97 -24.05
N ASP A 206 -14.94 3.62 -22.89
CA ASP A 206 -14.80 4.40 -21.65
C ASP A 206 -13.41 4.20 -20.99
N ALA A 207 -12.69 3.14 -21.36
CA ALA A 207 -11.36 2.84 -20.87
C ALA A 207 -10.24 3.35 -21.78
N LEU A 208 -10.50 3.55 -23.08
CA LEU A 208 -9.49 4.03 -24.03
C LEU A 208 -8.90 5.42 -23.70
N PRO A 209 -9.65 6.38 -23.12
CA PRO A 209 -9.08 7.66 -22.70
C PRO A 209 -7.92 7.54 -21.70
N TYR A 210 -7.87 6.46 -20.91
CA TYR A 210 -6.73 6.17 -20.03
C TYR A 210 -5.45 5.90 -20.82
N LEU A 211 -5.57 5.16 -21.92
CA LEU A 211 -4.46 4.86 -22.81
C LEU A 211 -4.02 6.09 -23.61
N ASP A 212 -4.97 6.93 -24.04
CA ASP A 212 -4.66 8.21 -24.69
C ASP A 212 -3.88 9.14 -23.76
N TRP A 213 -4.31 9.24 -22.50
CA TRP A 213 -3.59 10.00 -21.48
C TRP A 213 -2.17 9.43 -21.26
N CYS A 214 -2.02 8.11 -21.14
CA CYS A 214 -0.70 7.48 -20.99
C CYS A 214 0.22 7.81 -22.18
N LEU A 215 -0.29 7.68 -23.41
CA LEU A 215 0.45 7.99 -24.63
C LEU A 215 0.90 9.45 -24.69
N ARG A 216 0.03 10.40 -24.31
CA ARG A 216 0.36 11.84 -24.27
C ARG A 216 1.53 12.18 -23.36
N HIS A 217 1.77 11.33 -22.35
CA HIS A 217 2.88 11.43 -21.41
C HIS A 217 3.98 10.38 -21.67
N LYS A 218 3.97 9.79 -22.86
CA LYS A 218 4.95 8.82 -23.38
C LYS A 218 5.16 7.60 -22.47
N ILE A 219 4.12 7.21 -21.72
CA ILE A 219 4.05 5.95 -21.00
C ILE A 219 3.73 4.84 -22.01
N ASP A 220 4.56 3.79 -22.04
CA ASP A 220 4.42 2.69 -23.01
C ASP A 220 4.15 1.32 -22.39
N MET A 221 3.94 1.28 -21.08
CA MET A 221 3.50 0.08 -20.42
C MET A 221 2.48 0.40 -19.34
N VAL A 222 1.32 -0.25 -19.40
CA VAL A 222 0.27 -0.13 -18.38
C VAL A 222 -0.05 -1.49 -17.81
N SER A 223 -0.15 -1.58 -16.48
CA SER A 223 -0.61 -2.80 -15.83
C SER A 223 -2.10 -2.71 -15.49
N VAL A 224 -2.84 -3.76 -15.83
CA VAL A 224 -4.27 -3.88 -15.53
C VAL A 224 -4.42 -4.70 -14.26
N ASN A 225 -4.99 -4.10 -13.20
CA ASN A 225 -5.27 -4.82 -11.96
C ASN A 225 -6.38 -5.86 -12.15
N LEU A 226 -6.04 -7.14 -12.03
CA LEU A 226 -6.99 -8.25 -12.21
C LEU A 226 -7.92 -8.47 -11.00
N TRP A 227 -7.72 -7.74 -9.90
CA TRP A 227 -8.50 -7.92 -8.67
C TRP A 227 -10.00 -7.76 -8.90
N GLY A 228 -10.41 -6.78 -9.71
CA GLY A 228 -11.82 -6.54 -10.05
C GLY A 228 -12.42 -7.55 -11.04
N PHE A 229 -11.57 -8.32 -11.73
CA PHE A 229 -11.98 -9.30 -12.73
C PHE A 229 -11.93 -10.75 -12.20
N THR A 230 -11.51 -10.94 -10.94
CA THR A 230 -11.24 -12.25 -10.36
C THR A 230 -11.72 -12.31 -8.91
N ASN A 231 -11.68 -13.49 -8.28
CA ASN A 231 -11.93 -13.63 -6.84
C ASN A 231 -10.69 -13.21 -6.01
N GLY A 232 -10.24 -11.96 -6.15
CA GLY A 232 -9.04 -11.45 -5.49
C GLY A 232 -7.76 -12.14 -5.98
N ASN A 233 -7.59 -12.23 -7.29
CA ASN A 233 -6.44 -12.78 -8.03
C ASN A 233 -6.25 -14.31 -7.91
N LYS A 234 -7.19 -15.04 -7.30
CA LYS A 234 -7.11 -16.50 -7.07
C LYS A 234 -7.67 -17.32 -8.24
N THR A 235 -8.58 -16.76 -9.02
CA THR A 235 -9.22 -17.42 -10.17
C THR A 235 -8.89 -16.69 -11.47
N VAL A 236 -9.06 -17.36 -12.61
CA VAL A 236 -9.04 -16.67 -13.91
C VAL A 236 -10.36 -15.89 -14.10
N PRO A 237 -10.37 -14.80 -14.88
CA PRO A 237 -11.59 -14.05 -15.19
C PRO A 237 -12.64 -14.87 -15.96
N ALA A 238 -13.89 -14.41 -15.98
CA ALA A 238 -14.94 -15.01 -16.80
C ALA A 238 -14.77 -14.62 -18.28
N GLU A 239 -15.35 -15.37 -19.22
CA GLU A 239 -15.15 -15.17 -20.67
C GLU A 239 -15.48 -13.73 -21.15
N LYS A 240 -16.54 -13.13 -20.60
CA LYS A 240 -16.91 -11.73 -20.89
C LYS A 240 -15.80 -10.74 -20.51
N ASP A 241 -15.10 -11.02 -19.41
CA ASP A 241 -14.01 -10.18 -18.91
C ASP A 241 -12.76 -10.37 -19.78
N VAL A 242 -12.50 -11.60 -20.23
CA VAL A 242 -11.41 -11.91 -21.17
C VAL A 242 -11.59 -11.17 -22.49
N SER A 243 -12.81 -11.14 -23.03
CA SER A 243 -13.11 -10.42 -24.28
C SER A 243 -12.92 -8.91 -24.14
N TRP A 244 -13.34 -8.35 -22.99
CA TRP A 244 -13.11 -6.94 -22.69
C TRP A 244 -11.61 -6.62 -22.55
N LEU A 245 -10.87 -7.45 -21.82
CA LEU A 245 -9.42 -7.30 -21.64
C LEU A 245 -8.67 -7.41 -22.97
N ARG A 246 -9.12 -8.29 -23.88
CA ARG A 246 -8.57 -8.39 -25.23
C ARG A 246 -8.74 -7.09 -26.00
N ALA A 247 -9.95 -6.53 -26.00
CA ALA A 247 -10.21 -5.26 -26.67
C ALA A 247 -9.40 -4.11 -26.06
N PHE A 248 -9.18 -4.10 -24.74
CA PHE A 248 -8.30 -3.15 -24.08
C PHE A 248 -6.84 -3.30 -24.52
N ASN A 249 -6.33 -4.54 -24.57
CA ASN A 249 -4.97 -4.85 -24.98
C ASN A 249 -4.72 -4.48 -26.45
N ASP A 250 -5.67 -4.75 -27.34
CA ASP A 250 -5.60 -4.34 -28.75
C ASP A 250 -5.62 -2.80 -28.88
N GLY A 251 -6.46 -2.12 -28.11
CA GLY A 251 -6.51 -0.67 -28.04
C GLY A 251 -5.21 -0.03 -27.53
N ALA A 252 -4.52 -0.68 -26.60
CA ALA A 252 -3.21 -0.26 -26.10
C ALA A 252 -2.12 -0.48 -27.15
N ALA A 253 -2.10 -1.64 -27.81
CA ALA A 253 -1.13 -1.95 -28.86
C ALA A 253 -1.21 -0.93 -30.02
N ALA A 254 -2.43 -0.51 -30.42
CA ALA A 254 -2.63 0.52 -31.43
C ALA A 254 -2.00 1.89 -31.07
N ARG A 255 -1.82 2.15 -29.77
CA ARG A 255 -1.18 3.37 -29.22
C ARG A 255 0.31 3.19 -28.93
N GLY A 256 0.90 2.05 -29.30
CA GLY A 256 2.27 1.71 -28.93
C GLY A 256 2.45 1.49 -27.42
N ILE A 257 1.40 1.06 -26.72
CA ILE A 257 1.41 0.76 -25.30
C ILE A 257 1.32 -0.75 -25.11
N GLN A 258 2.24 -1.30 -24.32
CA GLN A 258 2.23 -2.69 -23.88
C GLN A 258 1.35 -2.82 -22.64
N THR A 259 0.66 -3.95 -22.50
CA THR A 259 -0.13 -4.23 -21.29
C THR A 259 0.48 -5.32 -20.44
N MET A 260 0.35 -5.17 -19.12
CA MET A 260 0.79 -6.14 -18.13
C MET A 260 -0.40 -6.61 -17.31
N GLY A 261 -0.72 -7.91 -17.35
CA GLY A 261 -1.75 -8.48 -16.48
C GLY A 261 -1.25 -8.52 -15.04
N LEU A 262 -1.83 -7.69 -14.15
CA LEU A 262 -1.32 -7.53 -12.79
C LEU A 262 -1.96 -8.54 -11.84
N MET A 263 -1.09 -9.50 -11.50
CA MET A 263 -1.10 -10.52 -10.47
C MET A 263 -2.26 -11.52 -10.55
N LEU A 264 -1.93 -12.74 -10.97
CA LEU A 264 -2.63 -13.95 -10.51
C LEU A 264 -1.77 -14.65 -9.47
N TYR A 265 -2.39 -15.08 -8.37
CA TYR A 265 -1.71 -15.89 -7.38
C TYR A 265 -1.37 -17.28 -7.96
N THR A 266 -0.23 -17.82 -7.56
CA THR A 266 0.19 -19.19 -7.88
C THR A 266 -0.59 -20.26 -7.09
N SER A 267 -1.57 -19.85 -6.28
CA SER A 267 -2.53 -20.74 -5.62
C SER A 267 -3.11 -21.75 -6.61
N ILE A 268 -3.20 -23.00 -6.18
CA ILE A 268 -3.58 -24.14 -7.00
C ILE A 268 -5.09 -24.41 -7.00
N GLY A 269 -5.85 -23.72 -6.14
CA GLY A 269 -7.31 -23.80 -6.05
C GLY A 269 -7.90 -22.68 -5.19
N TYR A 270 -9.23 -22.56 -5.22
CA TYR A 270 -9.99 -21.55 -4.48
C TYR A 270 -10.99 -22.24 -3.55
N VAL A 271 -10.88 -21.99 -2.24
CA VAL A 271 -11.62 -22.74 -1.22
C VAL A 271 -13.14 -22.76 -1.45
N PRO A 272 -13.81 -21.63 -1.75
CA PRO A 272 -15.24 -21.64 -1.99
C PRO A 272 -15.70 -22.55 -3.14
N HIS A 273 -14.83 -22.86 -4.11
CA HIS A 273 -15.16 -23.71 -5.25
C HIS A 273 -14.66 -25.15 -5.07
N ASP A 274 -13.50 -25.32 -4.43
CA ASP A 274 -12.74 -26.57 -4.45
C ASP A 274 -12.79 -27.35 -3.12
N LYS A 275 -13.47 -26.84 -2.08
CA LYS A 275 -13.51 -27.45 -0.73
C LYS A 275 -13.99 -28.90 -0.69
N ASP A 276 -14.88 -29.27 -1.61
CA ASP A 276 -15.48 -30.60 -1.66
C ASP A 276 -14.72 -31.52 -2.63
N ASN A 277 -13.68 -31.01 -3.31
CA ASN A 277 -12.87 -31.79 -4.22
C ASN A 277 -11.76 -32.53 -3.44
N PRO A 278 -11.78 -33.88 -3.40
CA PRO A 278 -10.82 -34.65 -2.61
C PRO A 278 -9.38 -34.48 -3.09
N ALA A 279 -9.15 -33.99 -4.31
CA ALA A 279 -7.81 -33.68 -4.79
C ALA A 279 -7.14 -32.59 -3.96
N PHE A 280 -7.87 -31.73 -3.24
CA PHE A 280 -7.30 -30.68 -2.39
C PHE A 280 -7.15 -31.11 -0.92
N LYS A 281 -7.51 -32.36 -0.59
CA LYS A 281 -7.26 -32.95 0.72
C LYS A 281 -5.75 -32.94 0.98
N ASP A 282 -5.35 -32.37 2.11
CA ASP A 282 -3.95 -32.15 2.55
C ASP A 282 -3.25 -30.89 2.00
N CYS A 283 -3.86 -30.10 1.11
CA CYS A 283 -3.27 -28.83 0.68
C CYS A 283 -3.30 -27.79 1.81
N ASN A 284 -2.31 -26.89 1.87
CA ASN A 284 -2.34 -25.77 2.81
C ASN A 284 -3.43 -24.77 2.38
N ILE A 285 -4.19 -24.24 3.33
CA ILE A 285 -5.21 -23.22 3.11
C ILE A 285 -4.76 -21.91 3.73
N ALA A 286 -4.71 -20.86 2.92
CA ALA A 286 -4.41 -19.51 3.39
C ALA A 286 -5.10 -18.46 2.52
N GLY A 287 -5.64 -17.42 3.14
CA GLY A 287 -6.33 -16.34 2.43
C GLY A 287 -7.52 -16.81 1.57
N GLY A 288 -8.16 -17.93 1.91
CA GLY A 288 -9.26 -18.53 1.13
C GLY A 288 -8.83 -19.25 -0.15
N ALA A 289 -7.55 -19.60 -0.29
CA ALA A 289 -7.01 -20.35 -1.43
C ALA A 289 -6.22 -21.58 -0.97
N TYR A 290 -6.09 -22.56 -1.88
CA TYR A 290 -5.26 -23.74 -1.69
C TYR A 290 -3.85 -23.51 -2.23
N TRP A 291 -2.85 -23.97 -1.48
CA TRP A 291 -1.44 -23.81 -1.76
C TRP A 291 -0.70 -25.14 -1.64
N SER A 292 0.20 -25.39 -2.59
CA SER A 292 1.17 -26.48 -2.56
C SER A 292 2.27 -26.20 -3.58
N TRP A 293 3.50 -26.67 -3.31
CA TRP A 293 4.60 -26.67 -4.27
C TRP A 293 4.86 -28.06 -4.85
N GLY A 294 4.33 -29.11 -4.23
CA GLY A 294 4.53 -30.52 -4.61
C GLY A 294 3.44 -31.12 -5.48
N ARG A 295 2.28 -30.47 -5.61
CA ARG A 295 1.12 -30.96 -6.36
C ARG A 295 1.15 -30.57 -7.84
N ASP A 296 2.06 -31.18 -8.59
CA ASP A 296 2.27 -30.88 -10.02
C ASP A 296 0.99 -31.03 -10.84
N ASP A 297 0.11 -31.96 -10.49
CA ASP A 297 -1.20 -32.16 -11.12
C ASP A 297 -2.08 -30.91 -11.01
N LEU A 298 -2.20 -30.36 -9.81
CA LEU A 298 -3.01 -29.16 -9.55
C LEU A 298 -2.33 -27.89 -10.03
N ILE A 299 -0.99 -27.81 -9.91
CA ILE A 299 -0.20 -26.71 -10.46
C ILE A 299 -0.36 -26.66 -11.98
N ALA A 300 -0.22 -27.79 -12.68
CA ALA A 300 -0.38 -27.87 -14.13
C ALA A 300 -1.81 -27.52 -14.54
N ALA A 301 -2.83 -28.05 -13.86
CA ALA A 301 -4.23 -27.74 -14.16
C ALA A 301 -4.52 -26.22 -14.03
N LYS A 302 -3.99 -25.57 -12.98
CA LYS A 302 -4.10 -24.12 -12.81
C LYS A 302 -3.29 -23.36 -13.88
N ALA A 303 -2.06 -23.79 -14.15
CA ALA A 303 -1.17 -23.18 -15.13
C ALA A 303 -1.77 -23.20 -16.54
N GLU A 304 -2.39 -24.30 -16.96
CA GLU A 304 -3.04 -24.42 -18.26
C GLU A 304 -4.24 -23.47 -18.39
N LYS A 305 -5.06 -23.34 -17.34
CA LYS A 305 -6.18 -22.38 -17.31
C LYS A 305 -5.67 -20.94 -17.40
N SER A 306 -4.62 -20.62 -16.64
CA SER A 306 -3.99 -19.31 -16.69
C SER A 306 -3.36 -19.02 -18.05
N ALA A 307 -2.67 -19.98 -18.67
CA ALA A 307 -2.08 -19.86 -19.99
C ALA A 307 -3.14 -19.63 -21.07
N ASP A 308 -4.28 -20.32 -21.00
CA ASP A 308 -5.43 -20.10 -21.88
C ASP A 308 -5.91 -18.65 -21.82
N PHE A 309 -6.16 -18.19 -20.60
CA PHE A 309 -6.62 -16.83 -20.33
C PHE A 309 -5.63 -15.79 -20.85
N ILE A 310 -4.34 -15.95 -20.56
CA ILE A 310 -3.28 -15.03 -20.99
C ILE A 310 -3.23 -14.92 -22.51
N ALA A 311 -3.29 -16.06 -23.21
CA ALA A 311 -3.28 -16.10 -24.67
C ALA A 311 -4.52 -15.45 -25.28
N LYS A 312 -5.72 -15.77 -24.75
CA LYS A 312 -6.99 -15.20 -25.23
C LYS A 312 -7.10 -13.70 -24.99
N ALA A 313 -6.70 -13.23 -23.81
CA ALA A 313 -6.66 -11.81 -23.50
C ALA A 313 -5.55 -11.08 -24.28
N GLY A 314 -4.52 -11.78 -24.75
CA GLY A 314 -3.45 -11.20 -25.56
C GLY A 314 -2.45 -10.35 -24.76
N PHE A 315 -2.12 -10.75 -23.53
CA PHE A 315 -1.17 -10.01 -22.70
C PHE A 315 0.29 -10.21 -23.17
N PRO A 316 1.03 -9.14 -23.52
CA PRO A 316 2.46 -9.24 -23.80
C PRO A 316 3.31 -9.44 -22.54
N TRP A 317 2.84 -8.97 -21.38
CA TRP A 317 3.45 -9.21 -20.08
C TRP A 317 2.45 -9.77 -19.08
N PHE A 318 2.89 -10.66 -18.20
CA PHE A 318 2.04 -11.20 -17.16
C PHE A 318 2.78 -11.45 -15.85
N VAL A 319 2.16 -11.04 -14.74
CA VAL A 319 2.74 -11.19 -13.39
C VAL A 319 2.04 -12.32 -12.64
N PHE A 320 2.83 -13.26 -12.12
CA PHE A 320 2.39 -14.23 -11.13
C PHE A 320 2.93 -13.85 -9.75
N HIS A 321 2.09 -14.00 -8.73
CA HIS A 321 2.47 -13.70 -7.35
C HIS A 321 2.43 -14.98 -6.52
N PHE A 322 3.51 -15.29 -5.81
CA PHE A 322 3.51 -16.40 -4.85
C PHE A 322 2.69 -16.04 -3.59
N ARG A 323 2.62 -16.91 -2.60
CA ARG A 323 1.88 -16.61 -1.36
C ARG A 323 2.60 -15.50 -0.61
N ASP A 324 1.94 -14.36 -0.36
CA ASP A 324 2.45 -13.39 0.61
C ASP A 324 2.42 -14.02 2.02
N GLY A 325 3.51 -13.92 2.76
CA GLY A 325 3.55 -14.50 4.10
C GLY A 325 4.90 -14.61 4.76
N SER A 326 5.03 -14.06 5.98
CA SER A 326 6.31 -14.10 6.69
C SER A 326 6.36 -15.16 7.80
N PRO A 327 7.49 -15.89 7.98
CA PRO A 327 8.67 -15.93 7.11
C PRO A 327 8.45 -16.71 5.82
N THR A 328 8.92 -16.17 4.70
CA THR A 328 9.23 -16.93 3.46
C THR A 328 8.05 -17.72 2.89
N GLU A 329 6.95 -17.04 2.58
CA GLU A 329 5.70 -17.63 2.06
C GLU A 329 5.09 -18.71 2.99
N TYR A 330 5.41 -18.65 4.29
CA TYR A 330 5.12 -19.70 5.28
C TYR A 330 5.65 -21.08 4.88
N TRP A 331 6.88 -21.15 4.36
CA TRP A 331 7.51 -22.41 3.95
C TRP A 331 7.56 -23.50 5.03
N SER A 332 7.60 -23.11 6.31
CA SER A 332 7.47 -24.04 7.46
C SER A 332 6.18 -24.85 7.43
N ASP A 333 5.12 -24.26 6.88
CA ASP A 333 3.74 -24.76 6.90
C ASP A 333 3.39 -25.49 5.60
N ARG A 334 4.40 -25.81 4.78
CA ARG A 334 4.21 -26.58 3.55
C ARG A 334 3.56 -27.93 3.83
N ASP A 335 2.72 -28.34 2.89
CA ASP A 335 1.97 -29.60 2.98
C ASP A 335 2.89 -30.83 2.97
N ARG A 336 2.32 -31.98 3.35
CA ARG A 336 3.04 -33.26 3.45
C ARG A 336 3.69 -33.69 2.13
N ILE A 337 3.03 -33.46 1.00
CA ILE A 337 3.53 -33.88 -0.32
C ILE A 337 4.74 -33.01 -0.70
N THR A 338 4.64 -31.70 -0.50
CA THR A 338 5.76 -30.78 -0.66
C THR A 338 6.93 -31.17 0.23
N ARG A 339 6.68 -31.45 1.52
CA ARG A 339 7.71 -31.84 2.50
C ARG A 339 8.40 -33.14 2.11
N ASN A 340 7.64 -34.15 1.68
CA ASN A 340 8.19 -35.44 1.28
C ASN A 340 9.07 -35.34 0.03
N ARG A 341 8.68 -34.49 -0.93
CA ARG A 341 9.39 -34.38 -2.21
C ARG A 341 10.63 -33.50 -2.14
N PHE A 342 10.51 -32.35 -1.49
CA PHE A 342 11.57 -31.32 -1.52
C PHE A 342 12.31 -31.18 -0.19
N GLY A 343 11.85 -31.81 0.90
CA GLY A 343 12.44 -31.60 2.21
C GLY A 343 12.41 -30.12 2.59
N ASP A 344 13.58 -29.54 2.88
CA ASP A 344 13.77 -28.12 3.15
C ASP A 344 14.27 -27.31 1.93
N ASP A 345 14.37 -27.93 0.75
CA ASP A 345 14.85 -27.31 -0.48
C ASP A 345 13.81 -26.42 -1.16
N ARG A 346 13.54 -25.27 -0.53
CA ARG A 346 12.56 -24.30 -1.02
C ARG A 346 12.86 -23.84 -2.44
N ALA A 347 14.12 -23.60 -2.79
CA ALA A 347 14.50 -23.12 -4.13
C ALA A 347 14.08 -24.10 -5.23
N ALA A 348 14.23 -25.41 -5.00
CA ALA A 348 13.78 -26.43 -5.94
C ALA A 348 12.24 -26.49 -6.04
N ALA A 349 11.54 -26.37 -4.90
CA ALA A 349 10.08 -26.36 -4.86
C ALA A 349 9.47 -25.15 -5.61
N THR A 350 10.02 -23.94 -5.38
CA THR A 350 9.64 -22.72 -6.11
C THR A 350 9.95 -22.83 -7.59
N ALA A 351 11.15 -23.33 -7.96
CA ALA A 351 11.52 -23.53 -9.36
C ALA A 351 10.59 -24.51 -10.07
N ASN A 352 10.18 -25.60 -9.41
CA ASN A 352 9.24 -26.57 -9.97
C ASN A 352 7.92 -25.91 -10.36
N GLN A 353 7.30 -25.19 -9.42
CA GLN A 353 6.02 -24.52 -9.68
C GLN A 353 6.14 -23.47 -10.78
N LEU A 354 7.19 -22.63 -10.73
CA LEU A 354 7.47 -21.61 -11.74
C LEU A 354 7.65 -22.24 -13.12
N ASN A 355 8.43 -23.32 -13.23
CA ASN A 355 8.71 -23.98 -14.50
C ASN A 355 7.47 -24.62 -15.14
N ILE A 356 6.55 -25.16 -14.33
CA ILE A 356 5.26 -25.67 -14.83
C ILE A 356 4.44 -24.52 -15.42
N ILE A 357 4.33 -23.40 -14.70
CA ILE A 357 3.62 -22.20 -15.17
C ILE A 357 4.27 -21.65 -16.45
N TYR A 358 5.58 -21.50 -16.44
CA TYR A 358 6.36 -21.01 -17.59
C TYR A 358 6.10 -21.85 -18.84
N LYS A 359 6.22 -23.18 -18.74
CA LYS A 359 6.01 -24.09 -19.87
C LYS A 359 4.59 -23.98 -20.43
N ALA A 360 3.58 -23.99 -19.56
CA ALA A 360 2.19 -23.87 -19.99
C ALA A 360 1.93 -22.55 -20.73
N VAL A 361 2.42 -21.41 -20.19
CA VAL A 361 2.24 -20.11 -20.85
C VAL A 361 3.03 -20.03 -22.14
N LYS A 362 4.29 -20.47 -22.18
CA LYS A 362 5.10 -20.40 -23.40
C LYS A 362 4.58 -21.30 -24.52
N LEU A 363 3.94 -22.41 -24.19
CA LEU A 363 3.28 -23.28 -25.16
C LEU A 363 2.14 -22.56 -25.90
N ARG A 364 1.34 -21.75 -25.18
CA ARG A 364 0.16 -21.07 -25.74
C ARG A 364 0.42 -19.64 -26.21
N SER A 365 1.37 -18.95 -25.57
CA SER A 365 1.74 -17.56 -25.84
C SER A 365 3.26 -17.38 -25.73
N PRO A 366 4.03 -17.85 -26.73
CA PRO A 366 5.50 -17.90 -26.65
C PRO A 366 6.17 -16.52 -26.50
N LYS A 367 5.50 -15.46 -26.97
CA LYS A 367 5.99 -14.08 -26.90
C LYS A 367 5.69 -13.40 -25.57
N THR A 368 4.78 -13.94 -24.74
CA THR A 368 4.47 -13.35 -23.44
C THR A 368 5.69 -13.43 -22.53
N ARG A 369 6.03 -12.29 -21.92
CA ARG A 369 7.08 -12.17 -20.89
C ARG A 369 6.46 -12.37 -19.52
N LEU A 370 7.15 -13.12 -18.67
CA LEU A 370 6.65 -13.51 -17.36
C LEU A 370 7.44 -12.86 -16.25
N VAL A 371 6.72 -12.31 -15.28
CA VAL A 371 7.27 -11.73 -14.06
C VAL A 371 6.77 -12.57 -12.88
N PHE A 372 7.66 -12.92 -11.95
CA PHE A 372 7.31 -13.65 -10.74
C PHE A 372 7.70 -12.85 -9.49
N ALA A 373 6.72 -12.60 -8.63
CA ALA A 373 6.96 -12.09 -7.28
C ALA A 373 7.12 -13.27 -6.32
N VAL A 374 8.36 -13.54 -5.93
CA VAL A 374 8.79 -14.62 -5.04
C VAL A 374 9.38 -14.01 -3.78
N GLU A 375 9.00 -14.44 -2.58
CA GLU A 375 9.62 -13.90 -1.37
C GLU A 375 11.00 -14.53 -1.08
N PRO A 376 11.99 -13.78 -0.60
CA PRO A 376 11.98 -12.33 -0.46
C PRO A 376 11.95 -11.55 -1.76
N TYR A 377 11.10 -10.54 -1.86
CA TYR A 377 11.19 -9.55 -2.94
C TYR A 377 11.61 -8.17 -2.42
N TYR A 378 12.16 -8.09 -1.20
CA TYR A 378 12.84 -6.93 -0.63
C TYR A 378 14.16 -7.36 0.02
N GLY A 379 14.99 -6.39 0.42
CA GLY A 379 16.14 -6.64 1.27
C GLY A 379 17.43 -6.98 0.52
N GLN A 380 18.52 -6.51 1.11
CA GLN A 380 19.86 -6.59 0.54
C GLN A 380 20.49 -7.98 0.77
N LEU A 381 20.78 -8.70 -0.31
CA LEU A 381 21.19 -10.12 -0.28
C LEU A 381 22.64 -10.34 0.17
N ASN A 382 23.49 -9.31 0.21
CA ASN A 382 24.90 -9.47 0.63
C ASN A 382 25.10 -9.26 2.14
N LEU A 383 24.04 -8.98 2.89
CA LEU A 383 24.10 -8.88 4.36
C LEU A 383 24.23 -10.27 5.01
N PRO A 384 25.04 -10.42 6.07
CA PRO A 384 25.20 -11.70 6.79
C PRO A 384 23.87 -12.29 7.29
N GLU A 385 22.99 -11.44 7.83
CA GLU A 385 21.64 -11.82 8.32
C GLU A 385 20.76 -12.41 7.21
N ASN A 386 21.04 -12.05 5.94
CA ASN A 386 20.29 -12.49 4.76
C ASN A 386 20.97 -13.63 4.01
N ALA A 387 21.96 -14.31 4.60
CA ALA A 387 22.70 -15.39 3.96
C ALA A 387 21.80 -16.51 3.44
N ALA A 388 20.74 -16.88 4.18
CA ALA A 388 19.77 -17.89 3.76
C ALA A 388 19.02 -17.46 2.48
N TYR A 389 18.67 -16.18 2.35
CA TYR A 389 18.01 -15.65 1.14
C TYR A 389 18.96 -15.54 -0.04
N ARG A 390 20.22 -15.13 0.21
CA ARG A 390 21.27 -15.17 -0.82
C ARG A 390 21.44 -16.58 -1.37
N GLN A 391 21.52 -17.59 -0.49
CA GLN A 391 21.63 -19.00 -0.89
C GLN A 391 20.39 -19.48 -1.65
N PHE A 392 19.19 -19.12 -1.19
CA PHE A 392 17.94 -19.41 -1.88
C PHE A 392 17.94 -18.86 -3.31
N PHE A 393 18.22 -17.56 -3.52
CA PHE A 393 18.24 -16.96 -4.85
C PHE A 393 19.38 -17.47 -5.72
N ALA A 394 20.58 -17.65 -5.15
CA ALA A 394 21.73 -18.21 -5.87
C ALA A 394 21.45 -19.63 -6.39
N LYS A 395 20.57 -20.38 -5.71
CA LYS A 395 20.11 -21.69 -6.18
C LYS A 395 18.94 -21.55 -7.17
N LEU A 396 17.89 -20.81 -6.81
CA LEU A 396 16.69 -20.62 -7.63
C LEU A 396 17.04 -20.13 -9.04
N THR A 397 17.92 -19.13 -9.14
CA THR A 397 18.32 -18.51 -10.42
C THR A 397 18.96 -19.49 -11.40
N LYS A 398 19.52 -20.62 -10.91
CA LYS A 398 20.10 -21.68 -11.74
C LYS A 398 19.07 -22.70 -12.22
N LEU A 399 17.87 -22.70 -11.63
CA LEU A 399 16.82 -23.70 -11.87
C LEU A 399 15.65 -23.16 -12.71
N ILE A 400 15.64 -21.87 -13.02
CA ILE A 400 14.56 -21.20 -13.76
C ILE A 400 15.08 -20.58 -15.08
N PRO A 401 14.22 -20.33 -16.08
CA PRO A 401 14.64 -19.80 -17.37
C PRO A 401 15.28 -18.41 -17.25
N GLU A 402 16.11 -18.03 -18.21
CA GLU A 402 16.81 -16.72 -18.21
C GLU A 402 15.94 -15.55 -18.71
N ASP A 403 14.77 -15.86 -19.30
CA ASP A 403 13.81 -14.89 -19.84
C ASP A 403 12.58 -14.70 -18.94
N VAL A 404 12.68 -15.04 -17.66
CA VAL A 404 11.69 -14.64 -16.64
C VAL A 404 12.24 -13.48 -15.83
N TRP A 405 11.37 -12.57 -15.41
CA TRP A 405 11.73 -11.46 -14.52
C TRP A 405 11.39 -11.83 -13.07
N LEU A 406 12.28 -11.50 -12.15
CA LEU A 406 11.99 -11.58 -10.71
C LEU A 406 11.71 -10.19 -10.15
N VAL A 407 10.75 -10.09 -9.24
CA VAL A 407 10.41 -8.82 -8.58
C VAL A 407 11.44 -8.50 -7.49
N ASN A 408 11.91 -7.25 -7.50
CA ASN A 408 12.55 -6.61 -6.35
C ASN A 408 11.84 -5.27 -6.10
N ALA A 409 11.33 -5.09 -4.88
CA ALA A 409 10.57 -3.93 -4.48
C ALA A 409 11.29 -2.98 -3.50
N ASP A 410 12.56 -3.24 -3.20
CA ASP A 410 13.43 -2.36 -2.43
C ASP A 410 13.81 -1.09 -3.21
N TRP A 411 14.16 -0.02 -2.51
CA TRP A 411 14.43 1.28 -3.10
C TRP A 411 15.92 1.62 -3.17
N SER A 412 16.73 0.99 -2.32
CA SER A 412 18.14 1.36 -2.16
C SER A 412 19.03 0.76 -3.25
N ARG A 413 20.02 1.53 -3.70
CA ARG A 413 21.02 1.07 -4.66
C ARG A 413 21.81 -0.12 -4.16
N ASP A 414 22.15 -0.16 -2.87
CA ASP A 414 22.88 -1.28 -2.26
C ASP A 414 22.10 -2.60 -2.35
N CYS A 415 20.78 -2.54 -2.11
CA CYS A 415 19.91 -3.69 -2.31
C CYS A 415 19.90 -4.11 -3.78
N GLN A 416 19.70 -3.16 -4.70
CA GLN A 416 19.68 -3.47 -6.14
C GLN A 416 20.99 -4.09 -6.62
N ASP A 417 22.14 -3.53 -6.23
CA ASP A 417 23.46 -4.07 -6.58
C ASP A 417 23.63 -5.49 -6.02
N SER A 418 23.22 -5.74 -4.76
CA SER A 418 23.27 -7.09 -4.18
C SER A 418 22.40 -8.12 -4.91
N TRP A 419 21.29 -7.68 -5.51
CA TRP A 419 20.45 -8.53 -6.36
C TRP A 419 21.11 -8.80 -7.71
N LYS A 420 21.70 -7.80 -8.35
CA LYS A 420 22.43 -7.98 -9.62
C LYS A 420 23.63 -8.92 -9.49
N GLU A 421 24.24 -9.02 -8.32
CA GLU A 421 25.30 -9.99 -8.05
C GLU A 421 24.82 -11.45 -8.02
N VAL A 422 23.59 -11.69 -7.52
CA VAL A 422 23.11 -13.02 -7.16
C VAL A 422 22.10 -13.56 -8.17
N VAL A 423 21.23 -12.70 -8.69
CA VAL A 423 20.13 -13.04 -9.60
C VAL A 423 20.58 -12.86 -11.06
N LYS A 424 20.56 -13.95 -11.82
CA LYS A 424 20.90 -13.96 -13.25
C LYS A 424 19.78 -13.45 -14.15
N GLN A 425 18.55 -13.61 -13.70
CA GLN A 425 17.37 -13.13 -14.40
C GLN A 425 17.33 -11.60 -14.41
N PRO A 426 16.67 -10.98 -15.40
CA PRO A 426 16.33 -9.57 -15.29
C PRO A 426 15.40 -9.31 -14.10
N VAL A 427 15.48 -8.09 -13.55
CA VAL A 427 14.73 -7.67 -12.38
C VAL A 427 13.58 -6.75 -12.79
N CYS A 428 12.39 -7.00 -12.25
CA CYS A 428 11.30 -6.04 -12.23
C CYS A 428 11.42 -5.21 -10.96
N HIS A 429 11.92 -3.98 -11.12
CA HIS A 429 12.04 -2.98 -10.06
C HIS A 429 10.65 -2.44 -9.72
N TRP A 430 9.96 -3.14 -8.82
CA TRP A 430 8.58 -2.86 -8.46
C TRP A 430 8.53 -1.79 -7.37
N ARG A 431 8.01 -0.61 -7.68
CA ARG A 431 7.97 0.50 -6.73
C ARG A 431 6.54 0.71 -6.30
N ASN A 432 6.21 0.15 -5.14
CA ASN A 432 4.96 0.43 -4.44
C ASN A 432 5.02 1.85 -3.92
N VAL A 433 4.48 2.82 -4.66
CA VAL A 433 4.42 4.20 -4.20
C VAL A 433 3.10 4.46 -3.47
N VAL A 434 1.99 3.85 -3.93
CA VAL A 434 0.64 4.01 -3.33
C VAL A 434 0.45 3.20 -2.05
N HIS A 435 1.09 2.03 -2.01
CA HIS A 435 1.21 1.19 -0.81
C HIS A 435 2.51 1.44 -0.08
N CYS A 436 3.35 2.37 -0.56
CA CYS A 436 4.47 2.80 0.22
C CYS A 436 3.92 3.36 1.53
N PRO A 437 4.42 2.86 2.67
CA PRO A 437 4.35 3.54 3.96
C PRO A 437 4.63 5.06 3.93
N LEU A 438 5.22 5.56 2.83
CA LEU A 438 5.87 6.86 2.69
C LEU A 438 5.04 7.91 1.95
N VAL A 439 4.22 7.51 0.97
CA VAL A 439 3.30 8.45 0.30
C VAL A 439 2.04 8.65 1.13
N ILE A 440 1.66 7.73 2.02
CA ILE A 440 0.66 7.96 3.08
C ILE A 440 -0.65 8.65 2.58
N GLY A 441 -1.07 8.34 1.34
CA GLY A 441 -2.23 8.99 0.72
C GLY A 441 -2.08 10.49 0.44
N ARG A 442 -0.85 10.97 0.23
CA ARG A 442 -0.53 12.28 -0.35
C ARG A 442 -0.69 12.24 -1.86
N ASP A 443 -1.12 13.37 -2.39
CA ASP A 443 -1.36 13.55 -3.83
C ASP A 443 -0.08 13.93 -4.59
N PHE A 444 1.00 14.24 -3.85
CA PHE A 444 2.32 14.51 -4.38
C PHE A 444 3.42 14.14 -3.37
N SER A 445 4.50 13.52 -3.85
CA SER A 445 5.77 13.32 -3.15
C SER A 445 6.91 13.38 -4.18
N SER A 446 8.11 13.80 -3.79
CA SER A 446 9.29 13.82 -4.66
C SER A 446 10.09 12.52 -4.65
N GLU A 447 9.65 11.51 -3.89
CA GLU A 447 10.41 10.28 -3.66
C GLU A 447 10.57 9.39 -4.90
N ILE A 448 9.70 9.51 -5.90
CA ILE A 448 9.71 8.66 -7.10
C ILE A 448 11.05 8.76 -7.84
N ARG A 449 11.73 9.90 -7.74
CA ARG A 449 13.07 10.11 -8.29
C ARG A 449 14.08 9.07 -7.79
N PHE A 450 14.01 8.72 -6.49
CA PHE A 450 14.88 7.73 -5.88
C PHE A 450 14.57 6.34 -6.40
N ALA A 451 13.28 6.03 -6.44
CA ALA A 451 12.75 4.73 -6.84
C ALA A 451 13.22 4.33 -8.25
N ILE A 452 13.18 5.30 -9.16
CA ILE A 452 13.58 5.13 -10.56
C ILE A 452 15.11 5.15 -10.69
N LYS A 453 15.77 6.16 -10.15
CA LYS A 453 17.21 6.34 -10.37
C LYS A 453 18.04 5.22 -9.74
N SER A 454 17.67 4.75 -8.55
CA SER A 454 18.39 3.69 -7.86
C SER A 454 18.24 2.33 -8.56
N GLY A 455 17.10 2.07 -9.19
CA GLY A 455 16.84 0.87 -10.00
C GLY A 455 17.33 0.96 -11.45
N TYR A 456 17.87 2.11 -11.88
CA TYR A 456 18.33 2.29 -13.25
C TYR A 456 19.73 1.74 -13.49
N TYR A 457 19.82 0.81 -14.44
CA TYR A 457 21.07 0.24 -14.95
C TYR A 457 21.11 0.38 -16.47
N PRO A 458 22.00 1.23 -17.03
CA PRO A 458 22.12 1.39 -18.47
C PRO A 458 22.30 0.04 -19.17
N LYS A 459 21.58 -0.17 -20.28
CA LYS A 459 21.61 -1.40 -21.11
C LYS A 459 21.12 -2.68 -20.41
N SER A 460 20.57 -2.58 -19.19
CA SER A 460 19.95 -3.72 -18.52
C SER A 460 18.63 -4.12 -19.20
N ARG A 461 18.25 -5.40 -19.06
CA ARG A 461 16.92 -5.92 -19.43
C ARG A 461 15.88 -5.71 -18.32
N ASP A 462 16.30 -5.08 -17.22
CA ASP A 462 15.43 -4.78 -16.09
C ASP A 462 14.32 -3.81 -16.51
N ILE A 463 13.19 -3.89 -15.83
CA ILE A 463 12.08 -2.94 -16.00
C ILE A 463 11.86 -2.20 -14.70
N ILE A 464 11.46 -0.93 -14.80
CA ILE A 464 11.01 -0.15 -13.64
C ILE A 464 9.51 -0.02 -13.75
N PHE A 465 8.83 -0.53 -12.72
CA PHE A 465 7.38 -0.54 -12.64
C PHE A 465 6.96 0.31 -11.45
N ILE A 466 6.24 1.39 -11.70
CA ILE A 466 5.71 2.27 -10.67
C ILE A 466 4.26 1.87 -10.39
N ASN A 467 4.02 1.25 -9.25
CA ASN A 467 2.67 0.90 -8.80
C ASN A 467 1.97 2.15 -8.23
N GLN A 468 1.55 3.02 -9.15
CA GLN A 468 0.72 4.23 -8.99
C GLN A 468 -0.54 4.07 -9.83
N HIS A 469 -1.71 4.37 -9.28
CA HIS A 469 -2.99 4.15 -9.96
C HIS A 469 -3.50 5.40 -10.63
N ILE A 470 -3.65 5.36 -11.95
CA ILE A 470 -4.53 6.31 -12.64
C ILE A 470 -5.98 5.84 -12.48
N SER A 471 -6.83 6.67 -11.88
CA SER A 471 -8.27 6.41 -11.72
C SER A 471 -9.05 7.71 -11.46
N TYR A 472 -10.35 7.74 -11.76
CA TYR A 472 -11.23 8.88 -11.43
C TYR A 472 -11.29 9.22 -9.93
N GLU A 473 -10.99 8.28 -9.04
CA GLU A 473 -11.13 8.47 -7.59
C GLU A 473 -9.84 8.91 -6.90
N ASN A 474 -8.67 8.72 -7.52
CA ASN A 474 -7.37 9.02 -6.93
C ASN A 474 -6.70 10.24 -7.57
N SER A 475 -6.13 11.14 -6.76
CA SER A 475 -5.38 12.33 -7.22
C SER A 475 -3.91 12.00 -7.44
N GLU A 476 -3.64 10.81 -7.98
CA GLU A 476 -2.28 10.29 -8.14
C GLU A 476 -1.64 10.76 -9.46
N ASP A 477 -2.40 11.42 -10.34
CA ASP A 477 -1.94 11.97 -11.62
C ASP A 477 -0.62 12.78 -11.51
N PRO A 478 -0.40 13.66 -10.51
CA PRO A 478 0.87 14.40 -10.36
C PRO A 478 2.08 13.48 -10.13
N ASN A 479 1.91 12.43 -9.34
CA ASN A 479 2.96 11.44 -9.09
C ASN A 479 3.24 10.60 -10.34
N VAL A 480 2.21 10.28 -11.13
CA VAL A 480 2.37 9.56 -12.39
C VAL A 480 3.13 10.40 -13.41
N LEU A 481 2.84 11.70 -13.53
CA LEU A 481 3.61 12.59 -14.42
C LEU A 481 5.05 12.80 -13.95
N GLN A 482 5.28 12.86 -12.64
CA GLN A 482 6.64 12.83 -12.11
C GLN A 482 7.35 11.52 -12.47
N ALA A 483 6.67 10.38 -12.37
CA ALA A 483 7.23 9.09 -12.80
C ALA A 483 7.54 9.10 -14.30
N ALA A 484 6.65 9.61 -15.14
CA ALA A 484 6.87 9.73 -16.59
C ALA A 484 8.11 10.58 -16.89
N GLU A 485 8.30 11.71 -16.19
CA GLU A 485 9.50 12.55 -16.29
C GLU A 485 10.79 11.76 -16.03
N TYR A 486 10.88 11.10 -14.87
CA TYR A 486 12.10 10.40 -14.48
C TYR A 486 12.31 9.08 -15.20
N MET A 487 11.25 8.43 -15.68
CA MET A 487 11.39 7.24 -16.52
C MET A 487 11.86 7.59 -17.94
N TRP A 488 11.46 8.75 -18.46
CA TRP A 488 11.93 9.29 -19.73
C TRP A 488 13.36 9.84 -19.62
N ASN A 489 13.62 10.58 -18.54
CA ASN A 489 14.92 11.16 -18.24
C ASN A 489 15.34 10.86 -16.80
N VAL A 490 16.07 9.77 -16.61
CA VAL A 490 16.57 9.38 -15.27
C VAL A 490 17.54 10.40 -14.69
N ASN A 491 18.08 11.27 -15.55
CA ASN A 491 18.97 12.38 -15.20
C ASN A 491 18.25 13.74 -15.17
N ALA A 492 16.92 13.77 -15.14
CA ALA A 492 16.17 15.01 -14.97
C ALA A 492 16.59 15.73 -13.67
N PRO A 493 16.51 17.08 -13.64
CA PRO A 493 16.90 17.86 -12.46
C PRO A 493 16.28 17.35 -11.16
N GLY A 494 17.04 17.38 -10.07
CA GLY A 494 16.63 16.88 -8.76
C GLY A 494 16.76 15.36 -8.56
N THR A 495 17.08 14.58 -9.60
CA THR A 495 17.31 13.12 -9.47
C THR A 495 18.40 12.80 -8.45
N GLU A 496 18.25 11.70 -7.73
CA GLU A 496 19.20 11.28 -6.69
C GLU A 496 19.14 9.75 -6.53
N ILE A 497 20.29 9.14 -6.22
CA ILE A 497 20.36 7.72 -5.87
C ILE A 497 20.18 7.60 -4.36
N LEU A 498 19.29 6.69 -3.93
CA LEU A 498 19.09 6.38 -2.53
C LEU A 498 19.99 5.21 -2.12
N TYR A 499 20.80 5.41 -1.09
CA TYR A 499 21.66 4.37 -0.51
C TYR A 499 21.16 3.96 0.88
N ALA A 500 21.45 2.74 1.28
CA ALA A 500 21.23 2.31 2.66
C ALA A 500 22.21 3.03 3.60
N LYS A 501 21.78 3.34 4.82
CA LYS A 501 22.65 3.98 5.82
C LYS A 501 23.76 3.04 6.26
N LYS A 502 25.01 3.49 6.16
CA LYS A 502 26.18 2.76 6.68
C LYS A 502 26.05 2.54 8.20
N GLY A 503 26.13 1.28 8.63
CA GLY A 503 26.14 0.90 10.06
C GLY A 503 24.78 0.90 10.75
N ALA A 504 23.67 1.10 10.04
CA ALA A 504 22.36 0.78 10.61
C ALA A 504 22.30 -0.73 10.88
N GLN A 505 21.95 -1.15 12.11
CA GLN A 505 21.59 -2.54 12.37
C GLN A 505 20.48 -2.91 11.39
N THR A 506 20.80 -3.76 10.42
CA THR A 506 19.87 -4.19 9.39
C THR A 506 18.88 -5.14 10.04
N GLU A 507 17.66 -4.67 10.27
CA GLU A 507 16.59 -5.44 10.88
C GLU A 507 16.36 -6.74 10.08
N ARG A 508 16.08 -7.85 10.78
CA ARG A 508 15.83 -9.16 10.17
C ARG A 508 14.61 -9.05 9.24
N TYR A 509 14.78 -9.42 7.98
CA TYR A 509 13.80 -9.41 6.87
C TYR A 509 12.35 -9.81 7.22
N VAL A 510 12.17 -10.67 8.23
CA VAL A 510 10.94 -11.44 8.45
C VAL A 510 9.91 -10.69 9.30
N GLU A 511 10.31 -9.87 10.26
CA GLU A 511 9.36 -9.32 11.22
C GLU A 511 8.84 -7.93 10.80
N ASP A 512 9.58 -7.22 9.94
CA ASP A 512 9.29 -5.83 9.58
C ASP A 512 9.35 -5.57 8.07
N LEU A 513 8.54 -6.30 7.28
CA LEU A 513 8.35 -6.09 5.82
C LEU A 513 8.04 -4.63 5.43
N TYR A 514 7.77 -3.76 6.42
CA TYR A 514 7.52 -2.33 6.23
C TYR A 514 8.37 -1.39 7.10
N ASN A 515 9.32 -1.87 7.92
CA ASN A 515 10.40 -1.00 8.38
C ASN A 515 11.40 -0.92 7.23
N LEU A 516 11.20 0.08 6.38
CA LEU A 516 12.19 0.41 5.37
C LEU A 516 13.56 0.53 6.06
N PRO A 517 14.65 0.13 5.38
CA PRO A 517 15.99 0.36 5.88
C PRO A 517 16.07 1.79 6.42
N ARG A 518 16.63 1.97 7.62
CA ARG A 518 16.83 3.31 8.22
C ARG A 518 17.76 4.10 7.31
N MET A 519 17.21 4.72 6.28
CA MET A 519 17.93 5.52 5.30
C MET A 519 18.09 6.93 5.86
N ASP A 520 19.18 7.61 5.52
CA ASP A 520 19.33 9.03 5.81
C ASP A 520 19.29 9.79 4.48
N VAL A 521 18.48 10.85 4.43
CA VAL A 521 18.44 11.82 3.32
C VAL A 521 18.62 13.20 3.94
N ASP A 522 19.58 13.98 3.45
CA ASP A 522 19.94 15.28 4.03
C ASP A 522 20.22 15.23 5.55
N SER A 523 20.87 14.18 6.05
CA SER A 523 21.11 13.93 7.50
C SER A 523 19.84 13.74 8.35
N HIS A 524 18.67 13.56 7.73
CA HIS A 524 17.42 13.24 8.41
C HIS A 524 17.12 11.76 8.23
N LYS A 525 16.51 11.11 9.23
CA LYS A 525 15.93 9.78 9.04
C LYS A 525 14.93 9.87 7.89
N PHE A 526 14.91 8.86 7.02
CA PHE A 526 14.10 8.89 5.82
C PHE A 526 12.62 9.13 6.10
N HIS A 527 12.05 8.52 7.15
CA HIS A 527 10.66 8.79 7.57
C HIS A 527 10.42 10.26 7.94
N ASP A 528 11.34 10.89 8.68
CA ASP A 528 11.24 12.31 9.05
C ASP A 528 11.41 13.21 7.83
N TRP A 529 12.35 12.87 6.94
CA TRP A 529 12.56 13.58 5.68
C TRP A 529 11.31 13.48 4.79
N LEU A 530 10.75 12.29 4.64
CA LEU A 530 9.54 12.08 3.86
C LEU A 530 8.39 12.88 4.42
N TRP A 531 8.20 12.86 5.74
CA TRP A 531 7.12 13.59 6.36
C TRP A 531 7.26 15.10 6.15
N ASN A 532 8.45 15.65 6.37
CA ASN A 532 8.64 17.10 6.46
C ASN A 532 9.12 17.77 5.17
N LYS A 533 9.76 17.02 4.27
CA LYS A 533 10.50 17.58 3.13
C LYS A 533 10.10 17.02 1.77
N SER A 534 9.51 15.83 1.65
CA SER A 534 9.27 15.23 0.32
C SER A 534 8.33 16.02 -0.58
N THR A 535 7.51 16.93 -0.05
CA THR A 535 6.65 17.78 -0.87
C THR A 535 7.28 19.11 -1.26
N VAL A 536 8.40 19.48 -0.64
CA VAL A 536 9.05 20.80 -0.82
C VAL A 536 10.49 20.69 -1.30
N ALA A 537 11.10 19.51 -1.24
CA ALA A 537 12.47 19.26 -1.68
C ALA A 537 12.52 18.09 -2.69
N PRO A 538 13.46 18.13 -3.66
CA PRO A 538 14.31 19.27 -4.01
C PRO A 538 13.51 20.36 -4.76
N PRO A 539 13.92 21.65 -4.71
CA PRO A 539 13.21 22.76 -5.36
C PRO A 539 12.97 22.57 -6.86
N GLU A 540 13.89 21.90 -7.56
CA GLU A 540 13.76 21.54 -8.98
C GLU A 540 12.49 20.73 -9.24
N ILE A 541 12.10 19.88 -8.27
CA ILE A 541 10.89 19.08 -8.34
C ILE A 541 9.69 19.84 -7.81
N SER A 542 9.79 20.35 -6.57
CA SER A 542 8.65 20.91 -5.85
C SER A 542 8.20 22.28 -6.36
N GLN A 543 9.09 23.01 -7.02
CA GLN A 543 8.81 24.35 -7.55
C GLN A 543 8.72 24.34 -9.07
N SER A 544 9.72 23.77 -9.77
CA SER A 544 9.74 23.81 -11.24
C SER A 544 8.89 22.72 -11.88
N LEU A 545 9.22 21.43 -11.66
CA LEU A 545 8.50 20.32 -12.29
C LEU A 545 7.02 20.28 -11.85
N LEU A 546 6.74 20.46 -10.56
CA LEU A 546 5.37 20.45 -10.04
C LEU A 546 4.51 21.54 -10.66
N SER A 547 5.04 22.75 -10.89
CA SER A 547 4.26 23.82 -11.52
C SER A 547 3.89 23.46 -12.96
N ARG A 548 4.81 22.87 -13.72
CA ARG A 548 4.58 22.39 -15.09
C ARG A 548 3.57 21.25 -15.13
N ILE A 549 3.65 20.32 -14.17
CA ILE A 549 2.68 19.23 -13.98
C ILE A 549 1.29 19.80 -13.67
N CYS A 550 1.19 20.77 -12.77
CA CYS A 550 -0.08 21.40 -12.42
C CYS A 550 -0.69 22.17 -13.60
N GLU A 551 0.12 22.84 -14.42
CA GLU A 551 -0.34 23.48 -15.65
C GLU A 551 -0.89 22.47 -16.64
N GLU A 552 -0.22 21.32 -16.81
CA GLU A 552 -0.69 20.28 -17.73
C GLU A 552 -2.00 19.63 -17.27
N LEU A 553 -2.09 19.29 -15.98
CA LEU A 553 -3.26 18.62 -15.39
C LEU A 553 -4.46 19.54 -15.21
N TYR A 554 -4.23 20.74 -14.68
CA TYR A 554 -5.29 21.61 -14.16
C TYR A 554 -5.47 22.90 -14.98
N GLY A 555 -4.53 23.22 -15.87
CA GLY A 555 -4.52 24.46 -16.66
C GLY A 555 -3.74 25.59 -15.98
N ALA A 556 -3.28 26.56 -16.78
CA ALA A 556 -2.41 27.65 -16.33
C ALA A 556 -3.02 28.49 -15.19
N GLU A 557 -4.35 28.65 -15.17
CA GLU A 557 -5.05 29.43 -14.15
C GLU A 557 -5.10 28.71 -12.79
N ALA A 558 -5.38 27.40 -12.77
CA ALA A 558 -5.42 26.61 -11.54
C ALA A 558 -4.03 26.20 -11.04
N ALA A 559 -3.01 26.21 -11.91
CA ALA A 559 -1.71 25.64 -11.61
C ALA A 559 -1.01 26.20 -10.37
N PRO A 560 -0.95 27.53 -10.13
CA PRO A 560 -0.28 28.08 -8.95
C PRO A 560 -0.96 27.63 -7.64
N MET A 561 -2.29 27.65 -7.62
CA MET A 561 -3.09 27.17 -6.48
C MET A 561 -2.84 25.68 -6.23
N MET A 562 -2.90 24.86 -7.28
CA MET A 562 -2.71 23.42 -7.15
C MET A 562 -1.29 23.06 -6.71
N ALA A 563 -0.27 23.73 -7.25
CA ALA A 563 1.11 23.56 -6.79
C ALA A 563 1.27 23.95 -5.31
N GLN A 564 0.54 24.96 -4.82
CA GLN A 564 0.51 25.28 -3.39
C GLN A 564 -0.16 24.20 -2.56
N ILE A 565 -1.33 23.70 -2.98
CA ILE A 565 -2.09 22.64 -2.27
C ILE A 565 -1.27 21.35 -2.19
N LEU A 566 -0.68 20.91 -3.30
CA LEU A 566 0.12 19.67 -3.35
C LEU A 566 1.37 19.76 -2.46
N ARG A 567 2.00 20.95 -2.36
CA ARG A 567 3.12 21.19 -1.43
C ARG A 567 2.74 21.12 0.04
N MET A 568 1.47 21.28 0.40
CA MET A 568 1.01 21.12 1.79
C MET A 568 1.18 19.68 2.31
N GLY A 569 1.35 18.69 1.42
CA GLY A 569 1.63 17.30 1.81
C GLY A 569 0.52 16.65 2.62
N ILE A 570 -0.74 16.94 2.25
CA ILE A 570 -1.93 16.45 2.95
C ILE A 570 -2.04 14.92 2.80
N ALA A 571 -1.91 14.21 3.91
CA ALA A 571 -1.97 12.74 3.99
C ALA A 571 -3.41 12.24 4.13
N ARG A 572 -4.21 12.35 3.05
CA ARG A 572 -5.67 12.16 3.08
C ARG A 572 -6.10 10.79 3.62
N ARG A 573 -5.43 9.71 3.19
CA ARG A 573 -5.80 8.35 3.60
C ARG A 573 -5.54 8.09 5.09
N SER A 574 -4.50 8.70 5.67
CA SER A 574 -4.22 8.58 7.10
C SER A 574 -5.16 9.40 7.97
N LEU A 575 -5.65 10.54 7.48
CA LEU A 575 -6.65 11.33 8.20
C LEU A 575 -7.94 10.53 8.47
N LEU A 576 -8.29 9.63 7.55
CA LEU A 576 -9.55 8.88 7.55
C LEU A 576 -9.43 7.44 8.09
N ARG A 577 -8.22 7.01 8.49
CA ARG A 577 -7.99 5.70 9.10
C ARG A 577 -7.54 5.88 10.54
N ILE A 578 -8.43 5.62 11.50
CA ILE A 578 -7.99 5.30 12.87
C ILE A 578 -7.31 3.93 12.80
N GLY A 579 -6.06 3.88 13.28
CA GLY A 579 -5.18 2.73 13.17
C GLY A 579 -5.90 1.41 13.35
N ARG A 580 -5.83 0.53 12.35
CA ARG A 580 -5.79 -0.89 12.68
C ARG A 580 -4.49 -1.06 13.44
N TYR A 581 -4.51 -1.67 14.62
CA TYR A 581 -3.32 -1.85 15.48
C TYR A 581 -2.23 -2.75 14.88
N ASN A 582 -2.45 -3.28 13.66
CA ASN A 582 -1.43 -3.91 12.81
C ASN A 582 -0.90 -2.97 11.72
N ALA A 583 -1.21 -1.69 11.78
CA ALA A 583 -0.61 -0.71 10.90
C ALA A 583 0.87 -0.63 11.28
N PRO A 584 1.80 -0.75 10.32
CA PRO A 584 3.18 -0.98 10.69
C PRO A 584 3.78 0.24 11.43
N PRO A 585 4.95 0.10 12.10
CA PRO A 585 5.47 1.05 13.08
C PRO A 585 5.48 2.52 12.63
N TYR A 586 5.66 2.79 11.33
CA TYR A 586 5.62 4.15 10.77
C TYR A 586 4.25 4.84 10.85
N THR A 587 3.16 4.12 11.12
CA THR A 587 1.83 4.73 11.32
C THR A 587 1.62 5.31 12.72
N GLU A 588 2.54 5.08 13.65
CA GLU A 588 2.51 5.66 15.00
C GLU A 588 2.46 7.19 14.97
N ILE A 589 3.05 7.81 13.95
CA ILE A 589 3.00 9.26 13.75
C ILE A 589 1.55 9.79 13.67
N PHE A 590 0.61 8.99 13.17
CA PHE A 590 -0.81 9.34 13.08
C PHE A 590 -1.60 9.10 14.36
N HIS A 591 -0.98 8.51 15.39
CA HIS A 591 -1.53 8.51 16.75
C HIS A 591 -1.19 9.80 17.52
N ASN A 592 -0.36 10.68 16.95
CA ASN A 592 -0.11 11.99 17.51
C ASN A 592 -1.25 12.97 17.13
N PRO A 593 -2.07 13.44 18.09
CA PRO A 593 -3.16 14.35 17.79
C PRO A 593 -2.68 15.67 17.17
N ASP A 594 -1.48 16.16 17.50
CA ASP A 594 -0.98 17.42 16.94
C ASP A 594 -0.72 17.31 15.42
N ILE A 595 -0.26 16.14 14.98
CA ILE A 595 0.00 15.86 13.57
C ILE A 595 -1.32 15.72 12.80
N ILE A 596 -2.31 15.02 13.36
CA ILE A 596 -3.65 14.95 12.77
C ILE A 596 -4.28 16.35 12.69
N LYS A 597 -4.07 17.18 13.72
CA LYS A 597 -4.54 18.56 13.75
C LYS A 597 -4.00 19.38 12.59
N GLU A 598 -2.68 19.40 12.45
CA GLU A 598 -1.99 20.07 11.37
C GLU A 598 -2.51 19.62 9.99
N GLN A 599 -2.68 18.31 9.82
CA GLN A 599 -3.11 17.73 8.54
C GLN A 599 -4.56 18.07 8.18
N TYR A 600 -5.50 18.02 9.12
CA TYR A 600 -6.88 18.39 8.82
C TYR A 600 -7.02 19.90 8.57
N GLN A 601 -6.24 20.74 9.25
CA GLN A 601 -6.21 22.19 9.02
C GLN A 601 -5.65 22.54 7.63
N ARG A 602 -4.62 21.82 7.18
CA ARG A 602 -4.14 21.94 5.79
C ARG A 602 -5.22 21.52 4.78
N ALA A 603 -5.95 20.44 5.05
CA ALA A 603 -7.05 20.00 4.21
C ALA A 603 -8.21 21.00 4.17
N GLU A 604 -8.55 21.63 5.31
CA GLU A 604 -9.55 22.69 5.41
C GLU A 604 -9.15 23.90 4.57
N LYS A 605 -7.91 24.38 4.72
CA LYS A 605 -7.37 25.46 3.89
C LYS A 605 -7.38 25.14 2.39
N ALA A 606 -6.97 23.93 2.01
CA ALA A 606 -7.00 23.50 0.61
C ALA A 606 -8.43 23.43 0.06
N TRP A 607 -9.38 22.95 0.85
CA TRP A 607 -10.79 22.95 0.50
C TRP A 607 -11.32 24.38 0.28
N GLU A 608 -11.04 25.31 1.18
CA GLU A 608 -11.44 26.72 1.05
C GLU A 608 -10.88 27.36 -0.23
N MET A 609 -9.59 27.13 -0.53
CA MET A 609 -8.96 27.63 -1.76
C MET A 609 -9.67 27.11 -3.02
N LEU A 610 -9.99 25.82 -3.08
CA LEU A 610 -10.67 25.20 -4.22
C LEU A 610 -12.12 25.66 -4.34
N ALA A 611 -12.83 25.81 -3.22
CA ALA A 611 -14.19 26.33 -3.19
C ALA A 611 -14.23 27.78 -3.72
N ALA A 612 -13.32 28.64 -3.24
CA ALA A 612 -13.21 30.02 -3.70
C ALA A 612 -12.83 30.09 -5.20
N PHE A 613 -11.99 29.18 -5.69
CA PHE A 613 -11.68 29.07 -7.12
C PHE A 613 -12.92 28.72 -7.95
N LYS A 614 -13.72 27.75 -7.49
CA LYS A 614 -14.97 27.37 -8.13
C LYS A 614 -16.02 28.49 -8.09
N GLU A 615 -16.13 29.22 -6.97
CA GLU A 615 -17.06 30.35 -6.83
C GLU A 615 -16.77 31.51 -7.80
N GLN A 616 -15.52 31.62 -8.26
CA GLN A 616 -15.14 32.56 -9.33
C GLN A 616 -15.58 32.09 -10.74
N GLY A 617 -16.29 30.97 -10.85
CA GLY A 617 -16.69 30.37 -12.13
C GLY A 617 -15.55 29.66 -12.87
N LYS A 618 -14.45 29.36 -12.17
CA LYS A 618 -13.27 28.71 -12.73
C LYS A 618 -13.34 27.20 -12.52
N ASP A 619 -12.69 26.45 -13.40
CA ASP A 619 -12.61 24.99 -13.35
C ASP A 619 -11.21 24.52 -13.75
N PHE A 620 -10.94 23.23 -13.57
CA PHE A 620 -9.76 22.59 -14.14
C PHE A 620 -9.92 22.46 -15.66
N LYS A 621 -8.77 22.49 -16.37
CA LYS A 621 -8.70 22.20 -17.80
C LYS A 621 -9.28 20.81 -18.11
N THR A 622 -10.19 20.74 -19.07
CA THR A 622 -10.74 19.49 -19.59
C THR A 622 -9.66 18.61 -20.22
N GLY A 623 -9.63 17.32 -19.85
CA GLY A 623 -8.73 16.33 -20.43
C GLY A 623 -7.28 16.40 -19.98
N GLY A 624 -6.91 17.28 -19.04
CA GLY A 624 -5.57 17.34 -18.45
C GLY A 624 -5.26 16.17 -17.52
N GLY A 625 -6.24 15.77 -16.70
CA GLY A 625 -6.17 14.61 -15.79
C GLY A 625 -7.53 13.97 -15.57
N PHE A 626 -7.58 12.93 -14.74
CA PHE A 626 -8.84 12.24 -14.43
C PHE A 626 -9.57 12.88 -13.26
N MET A 627 -8.84 13.58 -12.38
CA MET A 627 -9.45 14.28 -11.26
C MET A 627 -10.17 15.56 -11.69
N GLN A 628 -11.47 15.60 -11.42
CA GLN A 628 -12.31 16.81 -11.57
C GLN A 628 -12.24 17.70 -10.32
N LEU A 629 -12.45 19.00 -10.48
CA LEU A 629 -12.41 19.99 -9.39
C LEU A 629 -13.38 19.62 -8.26
N GLU A 630 -14.61 19.24 -8.57
CA GLU A 630 -15.61 18.82 -7.58
C GLU A 630 -15.16 17.61 -6.78
N THR A 631 -14.51 16.67 -7.46
CA THR A 631 -14.00 15.45 -6.82
C THR A 631 -12.85 15.80 -5.88
N PHE A 632 -11.96 16.72 -6.30
CA PHE A 632 -10.87 17.23 -5.45
C PHE A 632 -11.42 17.98 -4.23
N ILE A 633 -12.38 18.89 -4.42
CA ILE A 633 -13.11 19.59 -3.34
C ILE A 633 -13.71 18.58 -2.37
N SER A 634 -14.45 17.60 -2.88
CA SER A 634 -15.08 16.55 -2.06
C SER A 634 -14.03 15.77 -1.25
N ASN A 635 -12.88 15.46 -1.87
CA ASN A 635 -11.76 14.78 -1.22
C ASN A 635 -11.14 15.61 -0.09
N MET A 636 -10.84 16.89 -0.33
CA MET A 636 -10.29 17.80 0.69
C MET A 636 -11.27 18.03 1.83
N LYS A 637 -12.55 18.22 1.51
CA LYS A 637 -13.63 18.34 2.49
C LYS A 637 -13.76 17.09 3.35
N THR A 638 -13.72 15.91 2.73
CA THR A 638 -13.73 14.62 3.46
C THR A 638 -12.54 14.53 4.42
N ALA A 639 -11.33 14.83 3.93
CA ALA A 639 -10.11 14.80 4.72
C ALA A 639 -10.13 15.79 5.89
N ALA A 640 -10.63 17.01 5.69
CA ALA A 640 -10.78 18.03 6.73
C ALA A 640 -11.76 17.59 7.83
N LEU A 641 -12.98 17.19 7.45
CA LEU A 641 -14.02 16.83 8.41
C LEU A 641 -13.71 15.51 9.13
N GLY A 642 -13.30 14.47 8.39
CA GLY A 642 -12.92 13.19 8.99
C GLY A 642 -11.65 13.30 9.84
N GLY A 643 -10.66 14.08 9.41
CA GLY A 643 -9.46 14.37 10.19
C GLY A 643 -9.74 15.10 11.50
N LYS A 644 -10.72 16.01 11.51
CA LYS A 644 -11.18 16.71 12.73
C LYS A 644 -11.85 15.75 13.72
N VAL A 645 -12.68 14.82 13.25
CA VAL A 645 -13.25 13.74 14.09
C VAL A 645 -12.12 12.90 14.70
N ASN A 646 -11.18 12.44 13.87
CA ASN A 646 -10.05 11.62 14.29
C ASN A 646 -9.18 12.34 15.34
N TYR A 647 -8.86 13.62 15.13
CA TYR A 647 -8.13 14.45 16.10
C TYR A 647 -8.79 14.41 17.48
N HIS A 648 -10.11 14.67 17.55
CA HIS A 648 -10.82 14.71 18.82
C HIS A 648 -10.91 13.33 19.49
N LEU A 649 -10.95 12.24 18.71
CA LEU A 649 -10.89 10.88 19.24
C LEU A 649 -9.51 10.56 19.84
N LEU A 650 -8.41 10.95 19.18
CA LEU A 650 -7.06 10.77 19.71
C LEU A 650 -6.80 11.61 20.96
N VAL A 651 -7.30 12.85 21.00
CA VAL A 651 -7.24 13.69 22.20
C VAL A 651 -8.04 13.05 23.34
N ALA A 652 -9.25 12.55 23.07
CA ALA A 652 -10.05 11.85 24.06
C ALA A 652 -9.33 10.59 24.57
N GLU A 653 -8.71 9.81 23.70
CA GLU A 653 -7.96 8.62 24.08
C GLU A 653 -6.74 8.95 24.94
N LYS A 654 -5.97 9.98 24.55
CA LYS A 654 -4.82 10.47 25.34
C LYS A 654 -5.27 10.90 26.74
N LEU A 655 -6.32 11.72 26.84
CA LEU A 655 -6.88 12.18 28.11
C LEU A 655 -7.43 11.02 28.96
N ALA A 656 -8.05 10.02 28.32
CA ALA A 656 -8.48 8.80 29.00
C ALA A 656 -7.28 8.05 29.60
N LYS A 657 -6.18 7.87 28.85
CA LYS A 657 -4.94 7.24 29.34
C LYS A 657 -4.28 8.01 30.49
N GLU A 658 -4.57 9.30 30.62
CA GLU A 658 -4.14 10.19 31.73
C GLU A 658 -5.14 10.24 32.89
N GLY A 659 -6.26 9.49 32.84
CA GLY A 659 -7.30 9.49 33.87
C GLY A 659 -8.21 10.72 33.88
N LYS A 660 -8.10 11.61 32.88
CA LYS A 660 -8.85 12.87 32.78
C LYS A 660 -10.21 12.67 32.10
N VAL A 661 -11.06 11.83 32.67
CA VAL A 661 -12.33 11.35 32.07
C VAL A 661 -13.25 12.49 31.63
N ALA A 662 -13.43 13.53 32.44
CA ALA A 662 -14.30 14.66 32.10
C ALA A 662 -13.80 15.43 30.84
N GLN A 663 -12.49 15.64 30.73
CA GLN A 663 -11.89 16.30 29.56
C GLN A 663 -11.98 15.38 28.33
N ALA A 664 -11.79 14.07 28.51
CA ALA A 664 -11.94 13.10 27.44
C ALA A 664 -13.38 13.08 26.89
N ARG A 665 -14.40 13.14 27.77
CA ARG A 665 -15.82 13.27 27.38
C ARG A 665 -16.11 14.56 26.62
N ALA A 666 -15.52 15.69 27.04
CA ALA A 666 -15.65 16.94 26.30
C ALA A 666 -15.07 16.82 24.88
N SER A 667 -13.90 16.17 24.73
CA SER A 667 -13.32 15.90 23.43
C SER A 667 -14.17 14.91 22.60
N MET A 668 -14.75 13.88 23.23
CA MET A 668 -15.72 13.00 22.57
C MET A 668 -16.95 13.76 22.06
N LYS A 669 -17.48 14.71 22.84
CA LYS A 669 -18.56 15.57 22.36
C LYS A 669 -18.14 16.33 21.10
N SER A 670 -16.94 16.92 21.09
CA SER A 670 -16.40 17.59 19.90
C SER A 670 -16.22 16.65 18.70
N ALA A 671 -15.84 15.39 18.93
CA ALA A 671 -15.81 14.37 17.88
C ALA A 671 -17.21 14.08 17.31
N GLY A 672 -18.22 13.97 18.17
CA GLY A 672 -19.62 13.78 17.77
C GLY A 672 -20.18 14.96 16.99
N ASP A 673 -19.93 16.19 17.45
CA ASP A 673 -20.32 17.42 16.76
C ASP A 673 -19.66 17.50 15.36
N ALA A 674 -18.38 17.13 15.25
CA ALA A 674 -17.66 17.08 13.98
C ALA A 674 -18.17 15.96 13.06
N MET A 675 -18.59 14.81 13.61
CA MET A 675 -19.15 13.70 12.85
C MET A 675 -20.53 14.06 12.28
N ALA A 676 -21.39 14.72 13.06
CA ALA A 676 -22.66 15.23 12.59
C ALA A 676 -22.49 16.28 11.47
N ALA A 677 -21.48 17.15 11.60
CA ALA A 677 -21.13 18.08 10.51
C ALA A 677 -20.68 17.33 9.25
N ALA A 678 -19.85 16.28 9.39
CA ALA A 678 -19.42 15.45 8.28
C ALA A 678 -20.61 14.74 7.59
N GLU A 679 -21.55 14.19 8.35
CA GLU A 679 -22.75 13.52 7.81
C GLU A 679 -23.66 14.47 7.03
N LYS A 680 -23.78 15.72 7.49
CA LYS A 680 -24.55 16.75 6.79
C LYS A 680 -23.90 17.17 5.47
N GLU A 681 -22.58 17.23 5.45
CA GLU A 681 -21.82 17.92 4.41
C GLU A 681 -21.21 16.98 3.35
N LEU A 682 -21.16 15.68 3.62
CA LEU A 682 -20.56 14.67 2.73
C LEU A 682 -21.63 13.75 2.10
N PRO A 683 -21.38 13.20 0.90
CA PRO A 683 -22.26 12.22 0.29
C PRO A 683 -22.45 10.97 1.15
N ALA A 684 -23.68 10.42 1.20
CA ALA A 684 -24.04 9.27 2.05
C ALA A 684 -23.11 8.05 1.89
N TRP A 685 -22.69 7.74 0.66
CA TRP A 685 -21.76 6.63 0.41
C TRP A 685 -20.38 6.87 1.05
N ARG A 686 -19.89 8.12 1.09
CA ARG A 686 -18.63 8.45 1.77
C ARG A 686 -18.79 8.33 3.28
N CYS A 687 -19.91 8.78 3.83
CA CYS A 687 -20.23 8.57 5.24
C CYS A 687 -20.24 7.07 5.60
N ALA A 688 -20.94 6.26 4.80
CA ALA A 688 -21.03 4.82 5.00
C ALA A 688 -19.68 4.09 4.94
N THR A 689 -18.73 4.59 4.14
CA THR A 689 -17.42 3.93 3.98
C THR A 689 -16.41 4.43 5.00
N TRP A 690 -16.29 5.75 5.18
CA TRP A 690 -15.21 6.37 5.95
C TRP A 690 -15.62 6.66 7.39
N LEU A 691 -16.79 7.25 7.61
CA LEU A 691 -17.25 7.54 8.96
C LEU A 691 -17.57 6.27 9.73
N ALA A 692 -17.95 5.17 9.09
CA ALA A 692 -18.19 3.89 9.77
C ALA A 692 -16.98 3.41 10.61
N ALA A 693 -15.75 3.62 10.12
CA ALA A 693 -14.56 3.28 10.90
C ALA A 693 -14.36 4.21 12.10
N LEU A 694 -14.60 5.52 11.91
CA LEU A 694 -14.49 6.53 12.97
C LEU A 694 -15.61 6.38 14.01
N ASP A 695 -16.82 6.07 13.59
CA ASP A 695 -17.98 5.78 14.43
C ASP A 695 -17.74 4.52 15.28
N LYS A 696 -17.16 3.46 14.71
CA LYS A 696 -16.75 2.28 15.49
C LYS A 696 -15.73 2.67 16.57
N ALA A 697 -14.75 3.50 16.24
CA ALA A 697 -13.76 3.99 17.22
C ALA A 697 -14.41 4.90 18.29
N TYR A 698 -15.32 5.79 17.88
CA TYR A 698 -16.11 6.64 18.75
C TYR A 698 -16.88 5.79 19.76
N LYS A 699 -17.70 4.84 19.30
CA LYS A 699 -18.50 3.95 20.16
C LYS A 699 -17.62 3.13 21.11
N SER A 700 -16.47 2.64 20.63
CA SER A 700 -15.51 1.91 21.47
C SER A 700 -14.93 2.79 22.60
N LEU A 701 -14.53 4.02 22.29
CA LEU A 701 -13.97 4.94 23.27
C LEU A 701 -15.04 5.51 24.20
N ASP A 702 -16.25 5.76 23.71
CA ASP A 702 -17.39 6.23 24.51
C ASP A 702 -17.81 5.20 25.55
N LEU A 703 -17.87 3.93 25.13
CA LEU A 703 -18.04 2.81 26.03
C LEU A 703 -16.95 2.85 27.10
N ARG A 704 -15.66 2.88 26.71
CA ARG A 704 -14.53 2.91 27.64
C ARG A 704 -14.63 4.04 28.67
N LEU A 705 -14.95 5.27 28.24
CA LEU A 705 -15.09 6.41 29.14
C LEU A 705 -16.26 6.24 30.12
N SER A 706 -17.37 5.65 29.67
CA SER A 706 -18.50 5.30 30.54
C SER A 706 -18.07 4.38 31.67
N LEU A 707 -17.10 3.51 31.42
CA LEU A 707 -16.57 2.57 32.41
C LEU A 707 -15.59 3.18 33.36
N MET A 708 -14.73 4.04 32.85
CA MET A 708 -13.86 4.81 33.72
C MET A 708 -14.69 5.67 34.69
N GLN A 709 -15.78 6.26 34.20
CA GLN A 709 -16.70 7.05 35.00
C GLN A 709 -17.50 6.19 36.01
N SER A 710 -18.01 5.03 35.60
CA SER A 710 -18.74 4.14 36.53
C SER A 710 -17.83 3.63 37.66
N ARG A 711 -16.55 3.39 37.39
CA ARG A 711 -15.55 3.03 38.41
C ARG A 711 -15.24 4.17 39.38
N GLN A 712 -15.10 5.40 38.89
CA GLN A 712 -14.94 6.56 39.77
C GLN A 712 -16.13 6.73 40.73
N ASN A 713 -17.31 6.21 40.34
CA ASN A 713 -18.53 6.27 41.12
C ASN A 713 -18.82 4.99 41.93
N ASP A 714 -18.13 3.87 41.69
CA ASP A 714 -18.55 2.59 42.26
C ASP A 714 -18.34 2.49 43.77
N GLY A 715 -17.42 3.28 44.35
CA GLY A 715 -17.31 3.54 45.78
C GLY A 715 -17.07 2.32 46.69
N THR A 716 -17.17 1.09 46.17
CA THR A 716 -17.08 -0.15 46.95
C THR A 716 -15.64 -0.54 47.25
N GLY A 717 -14.68 -0.04 46.46
CA GLY A 717 -13.26 -0.37 46.57
C GLY A 717 -12.88 -1.82 46.22
N ARG A 718 -13.88 -2.67 45.92
CA ARG A 718 -13.69 -4.09 45.56
C ARG A 718 -13.04 -4.22 44.18
N ILE A 719 -12.26 -5.28 44.02
CA ILE A 719 -11.60 -5.66 42.77
C ILE A 719 -12.61 -6.38 41.89
N LYS A 720 -12.99 -5.80 40.75
CA LYS A 720 -13.90 -6.43 39.79
C LYS A 720 -13.11 -7.41 38.92
N VAL A 721 -13.48 -8.68 38.98
CA VAL A 721 -12.75 -9.77 38.30
C VAL A 721 -13.62 -10.36 37.20
N ALA A 722 -13.23 -10.19 35.94
CA ALA A 722 -13.88 -10.89 34.83
C ALA A 722 -13.41 -12.34 34.79
N ILE A 723 -14.36 -13.28 34.68
CA ILE A 723 -14.09 -14.68 34.43
C ILE A 723 -14.70 -15.04 33.08
N TYR A 724 -13.86 -15.37 32.10
CA TYR A 724 -14.33 -15.74 30.77
C TYR A 724 -15.08 -17.07 30.79
N ASN A 725 -16.39 -17.03 30.49
CA ASN A 725 -17.28 -18.18 30.46
C ASN A 725 -18.13 -18.17 29.17
N PRO A 726 -17.58 -18.68 28.05
CA PRO A 726 -18.27 -18.70 26.77
C PRO A 726 -19.19 -19.93 26.58
N ASN A 727 -19.40 -20.77 27.60
CA ASN A 727 -20.05 -22.08 27.45
C ASN A 727 -21.46 -21.97 26.86
N ASP A 728 -22.24 -20.97 27.28
CA ASP A 728 -23.60 -20.72 26.78
C ASP A 728 -23.62 -20.01 25.42
N SER A 729 -22.46 -19.54 24.96
CA SER A 729 -22.28 -18.86 23.68
C SER A 729 -21.57 -19.74 22.65
N GLY A 730 -21.55 -21.07 22.84
CA GLY A 730 -20.91 -21.99 21.90
C GLY A 730 -19.40 -22.13 22.07
N GLY A 731 -18.81 -21.59 23.14
CA GLY A 731 -17.43 -21.86 23.54
C GLY A 731 -17.27 -23.10 24.40
N LEU A 732 -16.08 -23.24 24.98
CA LEU A 732 -15.76 -24.28 25.96
C LEU A 732 -14.61 -23.84 26.87
N VAL A 733 -14.91 -23.63 28.14
CA VAL A 733 -13.94 -23.46 29.23
C VAL A 733 -14.21 -24.46 30.36
N VAL A 734 -13.15 -24.79 31.10
CA VAL A 734 -13.21 -25.64 32.29
C VAL A 734 -12.57 -24.90 33.48
N GLY A 735 -13.16 -25.07 34.67
CA GLY A 735 -12.68 -24.50 35.93
C GLY A 735 -13.29 -23.14 36.31
N GLN A 736 -14.08 -22.52 35.43
CA GLN A 736 -14.69 -21.21 35.64
C GLN A 736 -15.59 -21.13 36.88
N ASN A 737 -16.35 -22.19 37.18
CA ASN A 737 -17.25 -22.22 38.34
C ASN A 737 -16.48 -22.29 39.66
N ALA A 738 -15.42 -23.09 39.73
CA ALA A 738 -14.56 -23.18 40.91
C ALA A 738 -13.89 -21.83 41.22
N ILE A 739 -13.39 -21.15 40.19
CA ILE A 739 -12.84 -19.79 40.31
C ILE A 739 -13.93 -18.84 40.82
N TYR A 740 -15.10 -18.80 40.20
CA TYR A 740 -16.20 -17.92 40.59
C TYR A 740 -16.61 -18.10 42.05
N THR A 741 -16.87 -19.34 42.48
CA THR A 741 -17.28 -19.65 43.86
C THR A 741 -16.21 -19.26 44.88
N THR A 742 -14.93 -19.43 44.55
CA THR A 742 -13.81 -19.01 45.41
C THR A 742 -13.78 -17.49 45.57
N LEU A 743 -13.88 -16.76 44.46
CA LEU A 743 -13.82 -15.30 44.47
C LEU A 743 -15.07 -14.67 45.10
N LEU A 744 -16.24 -15.33 45.01
CA LEU A 744 -17.49 -14.84 45.58
C LEU A 744 -17.44 -14.74 47.11
N LYS A 745 -16.63 -15.60 47.75
CA LYS A 745 -16.39 -15.59 49.20
C LYS A 745 -15.40 -14.50 49.64
N SER A 746 -14.67 -13.88 48.70
CA SER A 746 -13.75 -12.78 49.00
C SER A 746 -14.54 -11.50 49.26
N ARG A 747 -14.23 -10.82 50.38
CA ARG A 747 -14.79 -9.50 50.68
C ARG A 747 -14.23 -8.42 49.74
N ASP A 748 -13.02 -8.62 49.27
CA ASP A 748 -12.29 -7.65 48.45
C ASP A 748 -12.55 -7.79 46.95
N MET A 749 -13.20 -8.86 46.48
CA MET A 749 -13.34 -9.16 45.05
C MET A 749 -14.79 -9.34 44.64
N GLU A 750 -15.13 -8.88 43.44
CA GLU A 750 -16.45 -9.02 42.81
C GLU A 750 -16.27 -9.80 41.50
N PRO A 751 -16.44 -11.14 41.52
CA PRO A 751 -16.32 -11.94 40.30
C PRO A 751 -17.56 -11.82 39.43
N VAL A 752 -17.36 -11.70 38.12
CA VAL A 752 -18.44 -11.68 37.13
C VAL A 752 -18.09 -12.55 35.94
N PHE A 753 -19.03 -13.38 35.51
CA PHE A 753 -18.90 -14.12 34.26
C PHE A 753 -19.11 -13.20 33.06
N ILE A 754 -18.20 -13.29 32.09
CA ILE A 754 -18.34 -12.63 30.80
C ILE A 754 -18.41 -13.65 29.68
N SER A 755 -19.27 -13.38 28.70
CA SER A 755 -19.48 -14.27 27.55
C SER A 755 -18.63 -13.88 26.33
N SER A 756 -18.14 -12.64 26.30
CA SER A 756 -17.22 -12.13 25.28
C SER A 756 -15.99 -11.47 25.90
N LEU A 757 -14.82 -11.71 25.30
CA LEU A 757 -13.57 -11.04 25.68
C LEU A 757 -13.64 -9.51 25.51
N LYS A 758 -14.57 -8.99 24.69
CA LYS A 758 -14.82 -7.55 24.53
C LYS A 758 -15.29 -6.88 25.83
N GLU A 759 -15.93 -7.66 26.70
CA GLU A 759 -16.41 -7.21 28.00
C GLU A 759 -15.27 -7.08 29.03
N ALA A 760 -14.09 -7.68 28.80
CA ALA A 760 -13.03 -7.72 29.79
C ALA A 760 -12.53 -6.33 30.21
N SER A 761 -12.67 -5.32 29.34
CA SER A 761 -12.33 -3.92 29.64
C SER A 761 -13.20 -3.29 30.77
N PHE A 762 -14.33 -3.90 31.12
CA PHE A 762 -15.18 -3.48 32.24
C PHE A 762 -14.57 -3.81 33.63
N TYR A 763 -13.55 -4.66 33.69
CA TYR A 763 -13.03 -5.27 34.92
C TYR A 763 -11.59 -4.83 35.25
N ASP A 764 -11.15 -5.04 36.49
CA ASP A 764 -9.79 -4.71 36.92
C ASP A 764 -8.77 -5.73 36.45
N CYS A 765 -9.18 -7.00 36.34
CA CYS A 765 -8.42 -8.05 35.70
C CYS A 765 -9.36 -9.07 35.02
N LEU A 766 -8.78 -9.82 34.08
CA LEU A 766 -9.43 -10.90 33.35
C LEU A 766 -8.79 -12.23 33.72
N ILE A 767 -9.62 -13.22 34.02
CA ILE A 767 -9.23 -14.62 34.14
C ILE A 767 -9.79 -15.36 32.93
N ILE A 768 -8.90 -16.02 32.18
CA ILE A 768 -9.27 -17.00 31.16
C ILE A 768 -8.98 -18.39 31.77
N PRO A 769 -10.03 -19.15 32.17
CA PRO A 769 -9.89 -20.52 32.69
C PRO A 769 -9.31 -21.46 31.63
N SER A 770 -9.36 -22.78 31.82
CA SER A 770 -8.87 -23.72 30.80
C SER A 770 -9.74 -23.68 29.53
N CYS A 771 -9.40 -22.81 28.57
CA CYS A 771 -10.17 -22.56 27.36
C CYS A 771 -9.78 -23.51 26.25
N LYS A 772 -10.77 -24.17 25.67
CA LYS A 772 -10.63 -25.10 24.54
C LYS A 772 -11.29 -24.57 23.27
N ARG A 773 -12.22 -23.61 23.42
CA ARG A 773 -12.96 -22.97 22.34
C ARG A 773 -13.48 -21.61 22.81
N PHE A 774 -13.26 -20.54 22.04
CA PHE A 774 -13.85 -19.23 22.34
C PHE A 774 -15.38 -19.25 22.09
N ALA A 775 -16.13 -18.24 22.53
CA ALA A 775 -17.56 -18.12 22.22
C ALA A 775 -17.80 -18.06 20.71
N GLY A 776 -18.96 -18.42 20.17
CA GLY A 776 -19.34 -18.29 18.75
C GLY A 776 -19.20 -16.88 18.17
N GLN A 777 -19.30 -15.85 19.03
CA GLN A 777 -19.07 -14.44 18.68
C GLN A 777 -17.61 -13.99 18.80
N ASP A 778 -16.80 -14.81 19.46
CA ASP A 778 -15.35 -14.69 19.59
C ASP A 778 -14.62 -15.76 18.73
N ASN A 779 -15.37 -16.71 18.16
CA ASN A 779 -14.99 -17.73 17.20
C ASN A 779 -15.43 -17.21 15.85
N GLY A 780 -14.55 -17.35 14.88
CA GLY A 780 -14.95 -17.20 13.51
C GLY A 780 -16.01 -18.18 13.09
N THR A 781 -16.81 -17.78 12.09
CA THR A 781 -17.39 -18.75 11.17
C THR A 781 -16.26 -19.61 10.58
N PHE A 782 -16.54 -20.88 10.29
CA PHE A 782 -15.57 -21.92 9.87
C PHE A 782 -14.66 -21.55 8.67
N LEU A 783 -14.83 -20.39 8.05
CA LEU A 783 -14.11 -19.89 6.87
C LEU A 783 -13.11 -18.73 7.16
N LEU A 784 -12.99 -18.24 8.40
CA LEU A 784 -12.21 -17.03 8.74
C LEU A 784 -11.29 -17.13 9.97
N VAL A 785 -11.00 -18.35 10.45
CA VAL A 785 -10.34 -18.66 11.72
C VAL A 785 -9.07 -17.82 12.02
N GLU A 786 -8.22 -17.52 11.03
CA GLU A 786 -6.98 -16.75 11.26
C GLU A 786 -7.22 -15.27 11.62
N LYS A 787 -8.23 -14.62 11.04
CA LYS A 787 -8.46 -13.19 11.26
C LYS A 787 -9.09 -12.91 12.62
N GLU A 788 -9.87 -13.85 13.15
CA GLU A 788 -10.67 -13.66 14.36
C GLU A 788 -9.98 -14.23 15.61
N VAL A 789 -9.15 -15.28 15.45
CA VAL A 789 -8.12 -15.61 16.46
C VAL A 789 -7.25 -14.39 16.76
N TRP A 790 -6.93 -13.61 15.73
CA TRP A 790 -6.24 -12.32 15.89
C TRP A 790 -7.07 -11.30 16.70
N GLU A 791 -8.40 -11.26 16.56
CA GLU A 791 -9.24 -10.31 17.29
C GLU A 791 -9.33 -10.67 18.79
N ALA A 792 -9.45 -11.95 19.14
CA ALA A 792 -9.43 -12.41 20.52
C ALA A 792 -8.07 -12.16 21.18
N GLU A 793 -6.98 -12.48 20.46
CA GLU A 793 -5.61 -12.17 20.91
C GLU A 793 -5.42 -10.67 21.11
N ALA A 794 -5.79 -9.87 20.12
CA ALA A 794 -5.68 -8.42 20.19
C ALA A 794 -6.49 -7.85 21.35
N ALA A 795 -7.72 -8.34 21.60
CA ALA A 795 -8.53 -7.87 22.73
C ALA A 795 -7.85 -8.12 24.08
N VAL A 796 -7.27 -9.31 24.28
CA VAL A 796 -6.58 -9.67 25.53
C VAL A 796 -5.25 -8.92 25.66
N ARG A 797 -4.49 -8.76 24.57
CA ARG A 797 -3.25 -7.99 24.57
C ARG A 797 -3.50 -6.50 24.78
N ASP A 798 -4.54 -5.93 24.18
CA ASP A 798 -4.96 -4.54 24.39
C ASP A 798 -5.29 -4.28 25.86
N LEU A 799 -5.97 -5.22 26.51
CA LEU A 799 -6.31 -5.12 27.92
C LEU A 799 -5.06 -4.94 28.80
N VAL A 800 -3.98 -5.65 28.49
CA VAL A 800 -2.70 -5.57 29.21
C VAL A 800 -1.90 -4.34 28.78
N ILE A 801 -1.61 -4.21 27.49
CA ILE A 801 -0.68 -3.22 26.95
C ILE A 801 -1.27 -1.82 27.00
N ARG A 802 -2.50 -1.65 26.51
CA ARG A 802 -3.17 -0.35 26.36
C ARG A 802 -3.90 0.04 27.63
N ASP A 803 -4.69 -0.88 28.18
CA ASP A 803 -5.58 -0.56 29.30
C ASP A 803 -4.90 -0.76 30.66
N GLY A 804 -3.67 -1.31 30.67
CA GLY A 804 -2.84 -1.47 31.86
C GLY A 804 -3.43 -2.44 32.89
N ARG A 805 -4.21 -3.42 32.42
CA ARG A 805 -4.93 -4.36 33.29
C ARG A 805 -4.18 -5.67 33.44
N GLY A 806 -4.68 -6.47 34.37
CA GLY A 806 -4.14 -7.79 34.65
C GLY A 806 -4.84 -8.90 33.86
N VAL A 807 -4.08 -9.88 33.38
CA VAL A 807 -4.62 -11.11 32.78
C VAL A 807 -4.03 -12.35 33.46
N LEU A 808 -4.91 -13.29 33.84
CA LEU A 808 -4.56 -14.62 34.34
C LEU A 808 -5.03 -15.68 33.34
N LEU A 809 -4.09 -16.46 32.79
CA LEU A 809 -4.38 -17.58 31.90
C LEU A 809 -4.14 -18.90 32.64
N TYR A 810 -5.14 -19.78 32.64
CA TYR A 810 -5.05 -21.09 33.29
C TYR A 810 -4.93 -22.25 32.30
N HIS A 811 -4.12 -23.24 32.68
CA HIS A 811 -4.02 -24.56 32.06
C HIS A 811 -3.91 -24.50 30.54
N ASP A 812 -4.92 -24.94 29.79
CA ASP A 812 -4.86 -24.96 28.33
C ASP A 812 -4.57 -23.54 27.79
N SER A 813 -5.16 -22.52 28.40
CA SER A 813 -5.04 -21.11 27.99
C SER A 813 -3.64 -20.51 28.07
N VAL A 814 -2.67 -21.18 28.71
CA VAL A 814 -1.27 -20.71 28.67
C VAL A 814 -0.60 -20.91 27.30
N GLY A 815 -1.29 -21.59 26.38
CA GLY A 815 -0.83 -21.85 25.02
C GLY A 815 -0.68 -23.32 24.66
N TYR A 816 -1.29 -24.23 25.44
CA TYR A 816 -1.24 -25.66 25.17
C TYR A 816 -2.00 -26.03 23.88
N ASN A 817 -1.73 -27.21 23.32
CA ASN A 817 -2.25 -27.64 22.01
C ASN A 817 -3.79 -27.68 21.87
N ARG A 818 -4.53 -27.70 23.00
CA ARG A 818 -6.00 -27.65 23.04
C ARG A 818 -6.56 -26.23 23.09
N PHE A 819 -5.73 -25.23 23.39
CA PHE A 819 -6.13 -23.84 23.30
C PHE A 819 -6.39 -23.46 21.85
N PRO A 820 -7.40 -22.63 21.53
CA PRO A 820 -7.73 -22.29 20.15
C PRO A 820 -6.55 -21.73 19.34
N MET A 821 -5.61 -21.02 19.99
CA MET A 821 -4.43 -20.45 19.33
C MET A 821 -3.26 -21.44 19.19
N LYS A 822 -3.25 -22.53 19.97
CA LYS A 822 -2.13 -23.50 20.05
C LYS A 822 -0.75 -22.88 20.35
N ARG A 823 -0.73 -21.66 20.87
CA ARG A 823 0.42 -20.89 21.34
C ARG A 823 -0.04 -19.92 22.43
N SER A 824 0.90 -19.39 23.21
CA SER A 824 0.57 -18.36 24.20
C SER A 824 0.11 -17.07 23.53
N ILE A 825 -0.83 -16.36 24.17
CA ILE A 825 -1.18 -14.96 23.85
C ILE A 825 0.02 -14.03 24.11
N PHE A 826 0.90 -14.42 25.04
CA PHE A 826 2.05 -13.64 25.47
C PHE A 826 3.35 -14.44 25.25
N PRO A 827 3.82 -14.56 24.00
CA PRO A 827 5.06 -15.27 23.67
C PRO A 827 6.30 -14.71 24.38
N GLU A 828 6.25 -13.44 24.81
CA GLU A 828 7.28 -12.80 25.63
C GLU A 828 7.51 -13.53 26.96
N PHE A 829 6.48 -14.22 27.46
CA PHE A 829 6.47 -14.92 28.74
C PHE A 829 6.44 -16.45 28.60
N CYS A 830 5.85 -16.99 27.53
CA CYS A 830 5.77 -18.43 27.28
C CYS A 830 5.86 -18.76 25.79
N THR A 831 6.88 -19.54 25.41
CA THR A 831 7.16 -19.91 24.01
C THR A 831 6.74 -21.33 23.64
N GLY A 832 6.39 -22.14 24.63
CA GLY A 832 5.99 -23.54 24.45
C GLY A 832 5.30 -24.09 25.70
N ALA A 833 4.43 -25.08 25.52
CA ALA A 833 3.60 -25.63 26.59
C ALA A 833 3.37 -27.13 26.39
N ASN A 834 3.66 -27.93 27.42
CA ASN A 834 3.54 -29.40 27.41
C ASN A 834 2.78 -29.87 28.65
N ARG A 835 2.01 -30.96 28.52
CA ARG A 835 1.23 -31.53 29.62
C ARG A 835 2.07 -32.52 30.42
N ILE A 836 2.01 -32.42 31.75
CA ILE A 836 2.69 -33.32 32.69
C ILE A 836 1.66 -33.89 33.66
N GLU A 837 1.56 -35.22 33.74
CA GLU A 837 0.68 -35.91 34.69
C GLU A 837 1.34 -36.00 36.07
N SER A 838 1.35 -34.88 36.78
CA SER A 838 1.75 -34.78 38.18
C SER A 838 0.92 -33.69 38.87
N SER A 839 0.56 -33.93 40.13
CA SER A 839 -0.10 -32.95 41.00
C SER A 839 0.87 -32.19 41.90
N SER A 840 2.20 -32.35 41.74
CA SER A 840 3.18 -31.65 42.59
C SER A 840 3.79 -30.44 41.90
N ILE A 841 3.83 -29.32 42.62
CA ILE A 841 4.58 -28.11 42.24
C ILE A 841 5.40 -27.59 43.42
N LYS A 842 6.44 -26.84 43.13
CA LYS A 842 7.40 -26.27 44.08
C LYS A 842 7.57 -24.78 43.84
N VAL A 843 7.55 -23.97 44.91
CA VAL A 843 7.82 -22.53 44.80
C VAL A 843 9.32 -22.33 44.56
N SER A 844 9.67 -21.71 43.43
CA SER A 844 11.05 -21.58 42.95
C SER A 844 11.67 -20.19 43.14
N ALA A 845 10.86 -19.16 43.39
CA ALA A 845 11.32 -17.78 43.54
C ALA A 845 10.50 -17.00 44.56
N ARG A 846 11.14 -16.05 45.25
CA ARG A 846 10.42 -15.03 46.04
C ARG A 846 9.70 -14.09 45.09
N HIS A 847 8.38 -14.15 45.10
CA HIS A 847 7.54 -13.29 44.27
C HIS A 847 6.27 -12.92 45.04
N PRO A 848 5.67 -11.73 44.84
CA PRO A 848 4.40 -11.37 45.49
C PRO A 848 3.28 -12.39 45.29
N LEU A 849 3.30 -13.10 44.16
CA LEU A 849 2.34 -14.19 43.86
C LEU A 849 2.45 -15.40 44.80
N ALA A 850 3.61 -15.61 45.41
CA ALA A 850 3.88 -16.71 46.33
C ALA A 850 4.06 -16.22 47.78
N GLN A 851 3.46 -15.07 48.11
CA GLN A 851 3.52 -14.53 49.47
C GLN A 851 2.85 -15.50 50.45
N GLY A 852 3.57 -15.85 51.52
CA GLY A 852 3.10 -16.82 52.51
C GLY A 852 3.39 -18.29 52.17
N LEU A 853 3.96 -18.56 50.99
CA LEU A 853 4.42 -19.90 50.61
C LEU A 853 5.93 -20.04 50.86
N GLU A 854 6.35 -21.23 51.28
CA GLU A 854 7.75 -21.55 51.54
C GLU A 854 8.45 -21.87 50.23
N ILE A 855 9.58 -21.19 49.98
CA ILE A 855 10.46 -21.53 48.86
C ILE A 855 10.95 -22.95 49.06
N ASP A 856 11.08 -23.65 47.96
CA ASP A 856 11.53 -25.03 47.89
C ASP A 856 10.61 -26.09 48.51
N ARG A 857 9.47 -25.70 49.08
CA ARG A 857 8.45 -26.65 49.51
C ARG A 857 7.62 -27.14 48.33
N SER A 858 7.41 -28.46 48.28
CA SER A 858 6.44 -29.08 47.37
C SER A 858 5.03 -28.94 47.94
N TYR A 859 4.10 -28.65 47.05
CA TYR A 859 2.68 -28.51 47.32
C TYR A 859 1.91 -29.36 46.32
N GLU A 860 0.78 -29.91 46.79
CA GLU A 860 -0.15 -30.65 45.94
C GLU A 860 -1.19 -29.68 45.36
N ILE A 861 -1.30 -29.64 44.03
CA ILE A 861 -2.37 -28.94 43.30
C ILE A 861 -3.61 -29.82 43.23
N MET A 862 -4.77 -29.20 43.03
CA MET A 862 -6.07 -29.87 43.06
C MET A 862 -6.31 -30.85 41.91
N TYR A 863 -5.70 -30.60 40.76
CA TYR A 863 -5.87 -31.41 39.56
C TYR A 863 -4.71 -32.39 39.36
N TYR A 864 -4.94 -33.49 38.65
CA TYR A 864 -3.96 -34.58 38.53
C TYR A 864 -2.84 -34.29 37.51
N ASP A 865 -2.96 -33.21 36.74
CA ASP A 865 -1.96 -32.76 35.79
C ASP A 865 -1.78 -31.23 35.83
N HIS A 866 -0.71 -30.77 35.18
CA HIS A 866 -0.45 -29.37 34.92
C HIS A 866 0.23 -29.19 33.55
N ILE A 867 0.25 -27.95 33.07
CA ILE A 867 0.99 -27.55 31.88
C ILE A 867 2.37 -26.99 32.28
N ALA A 868 3.43 -27.70 31.90
CA ALA A 868 4.81 -27.23 31.94
C ALA A 868 5.06 -26.25 30.79
N MET A 869 5.59 -25.07 31.09
CA MET A 869 5.79 -23.97 30.17
C MET A 869 7.28 -23.71 29.92
N GLN A 870 7.62 -23.40 28.67
CA GLN A 870 8.93 -22.88 28.30
C GLN A 870 8.93 -21.35 28.50
N ARG A 871 9.67 -20.90 29.51
CA ARG A 871 9.79 -19.47 29.87
C ARG A 871 10.31 -18.64 28.69
N GLY A 872 9.54 -17.61 28.34
CA GLY A 872 9.96 -16.55 27.41
C GLY A 872 10.96 -15.58 28.04
N GLN A 873 11.59 -14.73 27.24
CA GLN A 873 12.70 -13.88 27.69
C GLN A 873 12.31 -12.91 28.82
N ALA A 874 11.07 -12.41 28.81
CA ALA A 874 10.56 -11.43 29.78
C ALA A 874 9.79 -12.06 30.94
N GLY A 875 9.60 -13.39 30.95
CA GLY A 875 8.84 -14.09 31.99
C GLY A 875 9.69 -14.39 33.25
N THR A 876 9.08 -14.30 34.42
CA THR A 876 9.65 -14.73 35.71
C THR A 876 8.97 -16.02 36.15
N THR A 877 9.73 -17.10 36.28
CA THR A 877 9.22 -18.36 36.84
C THR A 877 9.03 -18.23 38.35
N VAL A 878 7.82 -18.53 38.82
CA VAL A 878 7.45 -18.46 40.25
C VAL A 878 7.35 -19.87 40.84
N CYS A 879 6.68 -20.79 40.13
CA CYS A 879 6.58 -22.20 40.53
C CYS A 879 7.14 -23.11 39.43
N VAL A 880 7.76 -24.20 39.83
CA VAL A 880 8.24 -25.29 38.96
C VAL A 880 7.62 -26.63 39.35
N ASN A 881 7.67 -27.61 38.48
CA ASN A 881 7.36 -29.01 38.82
C ASN A 881 8.59 -29.75 39.34
N ASP A 882 8.45 -31.05 39.61
CA ASP A 882 9.55 -31.91 40.09
C ASP A 882 10.71 -32.06 39.07
N TYR A 883 10.48 -31.74 37.80
CA TYR A 883 11.48 -31.74 36.73
C TYR A 883 12.19 -30.38 36.57
N GLY A 884 11.77 -29.35 37.31
CA GLY A 884 12.29 -27.99 37.19
C GLY A 884 11.66 -27.17 36.06
N ASP A 885 10.65 -27.69 35.37
CA ASP A 885 9.93 -26.94 34.34
C ASP A 885 8.98 -25.92 34.96
N ALA A 886 8.83 -24.76 34.33
CA ALA A 886 7.97 -23.69 34.86
C ALA A 886 6.48 -24.07 34.81
N VAL A 887 5.78 -23.92 35.92
CA VAL A 887 4.32 -24.12 36.02
C VAL A 887 3.58 -22.81 36.27
N LEU A 888 4.22 -21.83 36.90
CA LEU A 888 3.66 -20.49 37.09
C LEU A 888 4.67 -19.45 36.60
N ILE A 889 4.29 -18.64 35.61
CA ILE A 889 5.11 -17.56 35.06
C ILE A 889 4.37 -16.23 35.23
N ALA A 890 5.09 -15.20 35.66
CA ALA A 890 4.58 -13.84 35.77
C ALA A 890 5.41 -12.87 34.93
N GLY A 891 4.79 -11.82 34.39
CA GLY A 891 5.49 -10.79 33.63
C GLY A 891 4.69 -9.49 33.54
N GLU A 892 5.40 -8.40 33.25
CA GLU A 892 4.81 -7.09 32.99
C GLU A 892 4.96 -6.76 31.49
N LEU A 893 3.88 -6.29 30.86
CA LEU A 893 3.89 -5.88 29.46
C LEU A 893 3.15 -4.55 29.31
N GLY A 894 3.81 -3.53 28.78
CA GLY A 894 3.26 -2.18 28.75
C GLY A 894 3.01 -1.66 30.18
N ARG A 895 1.74 -1.34 30.50
CA ARG A 895 1.32 -0.94 31.86
C ARG A 895 0.61 -2.06 32.63
N GLY A 896 0.41 -3.22 31.98
CA GLY A 896 -0.36 -4.32 32.54
C GLY A 896 0.53 -5.46 33.04
N ARG A 897 -0.13 -6.44 33.65
CA ARG A 897 0.50 -7.61 34.27
C ARG A 897 -0.12 -8.88 33.73
N VAL A 898 0.68 -9.93 33.59
CA VAL A 898 0.22 -11.23 33.10
C VAL A 898 0.72 -12.32 34.02
N VAL A 899 -0.19 -13.23 34.37
CA VAL A 899 0.13 -14.49 35.03
C VAL A 899 -0.31 -15.64 34.13
N LEU A 900 0.60 -16.56 33.88
CA LEU A 900 0.37 -17.82 33.20
C LEU A 900 0.48 -18.93 34.25
N ASN A 901 -0.61 -19.64 34.53
CA ASN A 901 -0.64 -20.72 35.52
C ASN A 901 -1.03 -22.02 34.83
N GLY A 902 -0.10 -22.97 34.75
CA GLY A 902 -0.29 -24.27 34.12
C GLY A 902 -1.21 -25.22 34.89
N ALA A 903 -1.52 -24.93 36.16
CA ALA A 903 -2.49 -25.70 36.94
C ALA A 903 -3.94 -25.34 36.55
N VAL A 904 -4.92 -26.05 37.10
CA VAL A 904 -6.34 -25.67 37.04
C VAL A 904 -6.94 -25.82 38.43
N PRO A 905 -7.58 -24.77 39.00
CA PRO A 905 -8.08 -24.80 40.37
C PRO A 905 -9.42 -25.54 40.44
N TYR A 906 -9.41 -26.85 40.15
CA TYR A 906 -10.60 -27.71 40.03
C TYR A 906 -10.26 -29.18 40.23
N LEU A 907 -11.19 -30.00 40.75
CA LEU A 907 -10.98 -31.42 41.03
C LEU A 907 -11.32 -32.35 39.87
N LYS A 908 -10.66 -33.52 39.82
CA LYS A 908 -10.88 -34.57 38.81
C LYS A 908 -12.32 -35.11 38.75
N THR A 909 -13.08 -35.05 39.85
CA THR A 909 -14.36 -35.76 40.03
C THR A 909 -15.53 -35.19 39.22
N GLY A 910 -15.39 -34.05 38.56
CA GLY A 910 -16.49 -33.48 37.78
C GLY A 910 -17.37 -32.50 38.57
N GLU A 911 -17.19 -32.40 39.89
CA GLU A 911 -17.99 -31.52 40.74
C GLU A 911 -17.31 -30.16 40.92
N PRO A 912 -18.00 -29.03 40.68
CA PRO A 912 -17.46 -27.70 40.94
C PRO A 912 -17.25 -27.51 42.44
N GLN A 913 -16.02 -27.67 42.89
CA GLN A 913 -15.59 -27.35 44.25
C GLN A 913 -14.78 -26.04 44.25
N GLU A 914 -14.84 -25.32 45.38
CA GLU A 914 -14.01 -24.15 45.63
C GLU A 914 -12.52 -24.49 45.51
N ALA A 915 -11.72 -23.56 45.02
CA ALA A 915 -10.27 -23.71 45.04
C ALA A 915 -9.78 -23.84 46.49
N ALA A 916 -8.84 -24.76 46.73
CA ALA A 916 -8.31 -25.07 48.05
C ALA A 916 -6.78 -25.13 48.03
N GLY A 917 -6.16 -25.10 49.22
CA GLY A 917 -4.71 -25.18 49.37
C GLY A 917 -3.96 -24.14 48.52
N ILE A 918 -2.87 -24.59 47.89
CA ILE A 918 -2.02 -23.72 47.08
C ILE A 918 -2.75 -23.09 45.89
N ASP A 919 -3.72 -23.77 45.28
CA ASP A 919 -4.48 -23.22 44.14
C ASP A 919 -5.31 -22.01 44.54
N ARG A 920 -5.90 -22.03 45.75
CA ARG A 920 -6.61 -20.88 46.32
C ARG A 920 -5.65 -19.71 46.57
N ASP A 921 -4.54 -20.00 47.24
CA ASP A 921 -3.57 -18.97 47.64
C ASP A 921 -2.94 -18.28 46.43
N LEU A 922 -2.60 -19.06 45.40
CA LEU A 922 -2.07 -18.54 44.14
C LEU A 922 -3.14 -17.80 43.33
N LEU A 923 -4.40 -18.25 43.29
CA LEU A 923 -5.49 -17.53 42.61
C LEU A 923 -5.69 -16.14 43.22
N ILE A 924 -5.80 -16.06 44.54
CA ILE A 924 -6.02 -14.79 45.25
C ILE A 924 -4.81 -13.86 45.12
N SER A 925 -3.60 -14.37 45.36
CA SER A 925 -2.36 -13.58 45.23
C SER A 925 -2.13 -13.09 43.79
N SER A 926 -2.53 -13.89 42.79
CA SER A 926 -2.54 -13.48 41.38
C SER A 926 -3.39 -12.27 41.13
N ILE A 927 -4.62 -12.24 41.63
CA ILE A 927 -5.52 -11.11 41.40
C ILE A 927 -4.96 -9.84 42.05
N TYR A 928 -4.48 -9.89 43.30
CA TYR A 928 -3.88 -8.73 43.97
C TYR A 928 -2.67 -8.19 43.20
N TRP A 929 -1.76 -9.07 42.80
CA TRP A 929 -0.58 -8.68 42.02
C TRP A 929 -0.98 -8.08 40.67
N LEU A 930 -1.91 -8.72 39.97
CA LEU A 930 -2.42 -8.27 38.67
C LEU A 930 -3.01 -6.86 38.70
N VAL A 931 -3.67 -6.48 39.79
CA VAL A 931 -4.26 -5.13 39.95
C VAL A 931 -3.39 -4.15 40.74
N GLY A 932 -2.20 -4.58 41.18
CA GLY A 932 -1.26 -3.75 41.94
C GLY A 932 -1.75 -3.35 43.33
N LYS A 933 -2.61 -4.15 43.95
CA LYS A 933 -3.03 -3.98 45.35
C LYS A 933 -2.32 -4.99 46.25
N GLN A 934 -2.21 -4.66 47.53
CA GLN A 934 -1.83 -5.62 48.57
C GLN A 934 -3.10 -6.24 49.17
N PRO A 935 -3.06 -7.49 49.67
CA PRO A 935 -4.16 -8.04 50.45
C PRO A 935 -4.46 -7.15 51.65
N ASN A 936 -5.73 -6.86 51.94
CA ASN A 936 -6.09 -6.20 53.18
C ASN A 936 -5.81 -7.14 54.35
N THR A 937 -4.68 -6.95 55.04
CA THR A 937 -4.29 -7.78 56.20
C THR A 937 -5.10 -7.49 57.47
N VAL A 938 -6.19 -6.71 57.37
CA VAL A 938 -7.01 -6.28 58.51
C VAL A 938 -8.24 -7.18 58.60
N ASN A 939 -8.22 -8.10 59.57
CA ASN A 939 -9.26 -9.07 59.97
C ASN A 939 -9.19 -10.44 59.28
N ASN A 940 -8.17 -11.23 59.61
CA ASN A 940 -8.31 -12.70 59.70
C ASN A 940 -9.03 -13.06 61.00
#